data_AF-A0AAC9J713-F1
#
_entry.id   AF-A0AAC9J713-F1
#
_cell.length_a   1.000
_cell.length_b   1.000
_cell.length_c   1.000
_cell.angle_alpha   90.00
_cell.angle_beta   90.00
_cell.angle_gamma   90.00
#
_symmetry.space_group_name_H-M   'P 1'
#
loop_
_entity.id
_entity.type
_entity.pdbx_description
1 polymer ?
#
loop_
_entity_poly.entity_id
_entity_poly.type
_entity_poly.pdbx_seq_one_letter_code
_entity_poly.pdbx_strand_id
1 'polypeptide(L)'
;MITLKDITDLNLQELISQLTSEVINGNTTSSSAKFACEINSCIIDYNISDIEIINTQLKNTKIFYRKGLISKLDYKKYKKYCLISRFKSNIDQFTLYFSTNYKDPQNLKIVIEELQHSCSSKLILELPHDYIRKIDSLMSIIDNAIQRSSDFNKTISEKLNKLKSTLSQYIAYNDVVQKQEITINIKPIDKNFELEDLSFVSTNNKQYFKHNSITLKNLHIEELEVCENIYGINGYLTFDLAYINNHKDFDFLLNPNQPILIDIQIKDSFNFYKKESKKDHHKRSTRFLVIGFNSNNLNIHESFEYSIYSYSKNVSSGVKKFKIQFYDPLKALWTKHQPSYIALNKSLDDIFKENFFFDNLVSLDTNKSNNLKIRIPQTFISTINRSFYDFFIEQLQHNKCYLKYFCDKKSAKVSYYIIDQVDNALQKNIANSDEDLKNKLSPYDIGCFKKQILISNKSNFYVKEKNICPDVTLNAQRKDDRKISDTLIKPFSSIFKDNLQAVQYIQSNNDDKQKIITTGFEILLTSRNTLPFLDTEITLSKLENDQNYLLGATDIKTLYISQRKLLFKRSKYCSKQLYENLHNFHYKSDSESDVYEKIAFIKCPNLTHDNLITYTIKDYSNLTPEYPKYKIFNKFYINGRITIGENVNNDSKKAYKFFKNYKPEESSIAEFQENGEKGTSAILNSKADILYAIEIAKEMLSDKSSDKPIIYLPLKVNINSANNQFIPLRNDDIILIEIQSFIKGEIIELISNSAISTKKAQQQLLQRQLLGSKQNCEIAYTQTSDGETFSLTQLNENNQNFFLINDKKGIFLRYKSKGN
;
A
#
# COMPACT_ATOMS: atom_id res chain seq x y z
N MET A 1 -62.84 -6.75 -34.96
CA MET A 1 -61.65 -7.14 -34.18
C MET A 1 -60.53 -6.27 -34.73
N ILE A 2 -60.22 -5.17 -34.06
CA ILE A 2 -59.20 -4.20 -34.51
C ILE A 2 -57.85 -4.90 -34.28
N THR A 3 -57.01 -4.99 -35.31
CA THR A 3 -55.66 -5.57 -35.17
C THR A 3 -54.63 -4.45 -35.02
N LEU A 4 -53.43 -4.75 -34.50
CA LEU A 4 -52.31 -3.81 -34.38
C LEU A 4 -52.02 -2.98 -35.66
N LYS A 5 -52.41 -3.49 -36.84
CA LYS A 5 -52.27 -2.81 -38.14
C LYS A 5 -53.25 -1.64 -38.37
N ASP A 6 -54.34 -1.60 -37.62
CA ASP A 6 -55.43 -0.62 -37.79
C ASP A 6 -55.28 0.59 -36.86
N ILE A 7 -54.32 0.57 -35.93
CA ILE A 7 -54.01 1.68 -35.02
C ILE A 7 -52.91 2.54 -35.66
N THR A 8 -53.23 3.80 -35.91
CA THR A 8 -52.30 4.82 -36.46
C THR A 8 -52.25 6.01 -35.52
N ASP A 9 -51.18 6.81 -35.56
CA ASP A 9 -51.07 8.03 -34.75
C ASP A 9 -52.29 8.97 -34.90
N LEU A 10 -52.96 8.93 -36.06
CA LEU A 10 -54.13 9.75 -36.39
C LEU A 10 -55.45 9.30 -35.73
N ASN A 11 -55.62 8.00 -35.43
CA ASN A 11 -56.86 7.46 -34.85
C ASN A 11 -56.72 7.07 -33.37
N LEU A 12 -55.51 7.13 -32.82
CA LEU A 12 -55.19 6.69 -31.47
C LEU A 12 -56.00 7.43 -30.39
N GLN A 13 -56.21 8.74 -30.54
CA GLN A 13 -56.98 9.56 -29.59
C GLN A 13 -58.47 9.20 -29.59
N GLU A 14 -59.04 8.91 -30.76
CA GLU A 14 -60.43 8.49 -30.92
C GLU A 14 -60.66 7.11 -30.28
N LEU A 15 -59.75 6.16 -30.54
CA LEU A 15 -59.81 4.80 -29.98
C LEU A 15 -59.66 4.79 -28.45
N ILE A 16 -58.79 5.62 -27.88
CA ILE A 16 -58.68 5.78 -26.42
C ILE A 16 -59.95 6.40 -25.85
N SER A 17 -60.59 7.33 -26.56
CA SER A 17 -61.83 7.99 -26.10
C SER A 17 -63.01 7.01 -26.11
N GLN A 18 -63.13 6.17 -27.15
CA GLN A 18 -64.09 5.06 -27.20
C GLN A 18 -63.87 4.06 -26.05
N LEU A 19 -62.62 3.68 -25.80
CA LEU A 19 -62.29 2.78 -24.69
C LEU A 19 -62.56 3.43 -23.31
N THR A 20 -62.36 4.74 -23.18
CA THR A 20 -62.66 5.50 -21.96
C THR A 20 -64.16 5.54 -21.68
N SER A 21 -65.00 5.73 -22.72
CA SER A 21 -66.46 5.73 -22.56
C SER A 21 -67.00 4.35 -22.18
N GLU A 22 -66.46 3.27 -22.75
CA GLU A 22 -66.77 1.89 -22.33
C GLU A 22 -66.42 1.62 -20.86
N VAL A 23 -65.26 2.12 -20.41
CA VAL A 23 -64.78 1.98 -19.03
C VAL A 23 -65.68 2.76 -18.06
N ILE A 24 -66.11 3.97 -18.42
CA ILE A 24 -67.00 4.82 -17.61
C ILE A 24 -68.41 4.19 -17.50
N ASN A 25 -68.92 3.64 -18.59
CA ASN A 25 -70.25 3.00 -18.65
C ASN A 25 -70.30 1.61 -17.97
N GLY A 26 -69.18 1.14 -17.40
CA GLY A 26 -69.12 -0.11 -16.64
C GLY A 26 -68.99 -1.39 -17.48
N ASN A 27 -69.03 -1.29 -18.81
CA ASN A 27 -69.01 -2.39 -19.79
C ASN A 27 -67.61 -2.99 -20.02
N THR A 28 -66.86 -3.25 -18.94
CA THR A 28 -65.49 -3.78 -19.04
C THR A 28 -65.49 -5.27 -19.34
N THR A 29 -65.22 -5.64 -20.59
CA THR A 29 -65.15 -7.03 -21.06
C THR A 29 -63.69 -7.50 -21.26
N SER A 30 -63.48 -8.81 -21.43
CA SER A 30 -62.17 -9.37 -21.79
C SER A 30 -61.69 -8.91 -23.18
N SER A 31 -62.60 -8.60 -24.10
CA SER A 31 -62.26 -8.01 -25.41
C SER A 31 -61.76 -6.58 -25.28
N SER A 32 -62.43 -5.73 -24.48
CA SER A 32 -61.96 -4.35 -24.23
C SER A 32 -60.61 -4.35 -23.49
N ALA A 33 -60.34 -5.33 -22.62
CA ALA A 33 -59.05 -5.49 -21.96
C ALA A 33 -57.92 -5.88 -22.95
N LYS A 34 -58.18 -6.79 -23.89
CA LYS A 34 -57.22 -7.12 -24.98
C LYS A 34 -56.94 -5.91 -25.86
N PHE A 35 -57.98 -5.17 -26.20
CA PHE A 35 -57.85 -3.96 -27.01
C PHE A 35 -57.04 -2.88 -26.29
N ALA A 36 -57.22 -2.70 -24.97
CA ALA A 36 -56.37 -1.82 -24.16
C ALA A 36 -54.89 -2.24 -24.17
N CYS A 37 -54.59 -3.55 -24.15
CA CYS A 37 -53.22 -4.07 -24.26
C CYS A 37 -52.59 -3.82 -25.64
N GLU A 38 -53.37 -3.90 -26.72
CA GLU A 38 -52.92 -3.58 -28.08
C GLU A 38 -52.62 -2.08 -28.23
N ILE A 39 -53.49 -1.21 -27.73
CA ILE A 39 -53.24 0.25 -27.65
C ILE A 39 -51.98 0.53 -26.82
N ASN A 40 -51.80 -0.14 -25.68
CA ASN A 40 -50.61 0.01 -24.85
C ASN A 40 -49.33 -0.38 -25.59
N SER A 41 -49.37 -1.46 -26.36
CA SER A 41 -48.24 -1.93 -27.17
C SER A 41 -47.92 -0.95 -28.28
N CYS A 42 -48.96 -0.47 -29.00
CA CYS A 42 -48.83 0.56 -30.02
C CYS A 42 -48.16 1.85 -29.48
N ILE A 43 -48.65 2.38 -28.35
CA ILE A 43 -48.07 3.59 -27.73
C ILE A 43 -46.59 3.39 -27.37
N ILE A 44 -46.23 2.21 -26.86
CA ILE A 44 -44.85 1.87 -26.50
C ILE A 44 -43.97 1.75 -27.75
N ASP A 45 -44.41 0.97 -28.74
CA ASP A 45 -43.62 0.60 -29.91
C ASP A 45 -43.40 1.79 -30.86
N TYR A 46 -44.40 2.67 -30.99
CA TYR A 46 -44.30 3.91 -31.79
C TYR A 46 -43.72 5.10 -31.01
N ASN A 47 -43.36 4.93 -29.74
CA ASN A 47 -42.78 5.98 -28.89
C ASN A 47 -43.59 7.29 -28.84
N ILE A 48 -44.92 7.20 -28.76
CA ILE A 48 -45.82 8.36 -28.72
C ILE A 48 -45.49 9.23 -27.49
N SER A 49 -45.38 10.55 -27.68
CA SER A 49 -44.91 11.48 -26.65
C SER A 49 -46.01 12.32 -25.98
N ASP A 50 -47.26 12.24 -26.47
CA ASP A 50 -48.37 13.01 -25.91
C ASP A 50 -48.78 12.50 -24.52
N ILE A 51 -48.52 13.32 -23.49
CA ILE A 51 -48.74 12.99 -22.08
C ILE A 51 -50.22 12.85 -21.74
N GLU A 52 -51.10 13.61 -22.39
CA GLU A 52 -52.53 13.59 -22.09
C GLU A 52 -53.14 12.26 -22.55
N ILE A 53 -52.77 11.84 -23.77
CA ILE A 53 -53.11 10.54 -24.34
C ILE A 53 -52.58 9.40 -23.47
N ILE A 54 -51.30 9.43 -23.10
CA ILE A 54 -50.65 8.41 -22.26
C ILE A 54 -51.34 8.29 -20.88
N ASN A 55 -51.64 9.42 -20.23
CA ASN A 55 -52.26 9.41 -18.90
C ASN A 55 -53.70 8.91 -18.94
N THR A 56 -54.45 9.27 -19.97
CA THR A 56 -55.83 8.80 -20.17
C THR A 56 -55.86 7.28 -20.34
N GLN A 57 -54.97 6.75 -21.17
CA GLN A 57 -54.86 5.31 -21.36
C GLN A 57 -54.33 4.56 -20.13
N LEU A 58 -53.48 5.19 -19.30
CA LEU A 58 -53.05 4.61 -18.02
C LEU A 58 -54.22 4.48 -17.04
N LYS A 59 -55.13 5.46 -16.99
CA LYS A 59 -56.35 5.39 -16.16
C LYS A 59 -57.22 4.21 -16.58
N ASN A 60 -57.45 4.04 -17.88
CA ASN A 60 -58.20 2.91 -18.43
C ASN A 60 -57.55 1.57 -18.07
N THR A 61 -56.25 1.42 -18.36
CA THR A 61 -55.48 0.20 -18.06
C THR A 61 -55.50 -0.14 -16.56
N LYS A 62 -55.44 0.87 -15.67
CA LYS A 62 -55.53 0.67 -14.21
C LYS A 62 -56.89 0.11 -13.78
N ILE A 63 -57.97 0.51 -14.44
CA ILE A 63 -59.33 0.01 -14.14
C ILE A 63 -59.46 -1.45 -14.56
N PHE A 64 -58.98 -1.82 -15.76
CA PHE A 64 -58.94 -3.21 -16.20
C PHE A 64 -58.05 -4.10 -15.32
N TYR A 65 -56.89 -3.60 -14.87
CA TYR A 65 -56.05 -4.30 -13.89
C TYR A 65 -56.75 -4.51 -12.55
N ARG A 66 -57.44 -3.49 -12.01
CA ARG A 66 -58.19 -3.61 -10.74
C ARG A 66 -59.33 -4.63 -10.82
N LYS A 67 -59.91 -4.83 -12.00
CA LYS A 67 -60.94 -5.84 -12.28
C LYS A 67 -60.37 -7.24 -12.58
N GLY A 68 -59.05 -7.42 -12.55
CA GLY A 68 -58.39 -8.72 -12.82
C GLY A 68 -58.34 -9.12 -14.30
N LEU A 69 -58.70 -8.22 -15.23
CA LEU A 69 -58.78 -8.51 -16.67
C LEU A 69 -57.46 -8.30 -17.42
N ILE A 70 -56.51 -7.58 -16.83
CA ILE A 70 -55.15 -7.37 -17.35
C ILE A 70 -54.15 -7.90 -16.33
N SER A 71 -53.08 -8.53 -16.82
CA SER A 71 -52.03 -9.06 -15.95
C SER A 71 -51.29 -7.94 -15.21
N LYS A 72 -50.73 -8.28 -14.04
CA LYS A 72 -49.87 -7.38 -13.28
C LYS A 72 -48.61 -6.96 -14.08
N LEU A 73 -48.13 -7.81 -14.98
CA LEU A 73 -46.95 -7.55 -15.80
C LEU A 73 -47.24 -6.48 -16.85
N ASP A 74 -48.34 -6.62 -17.59
CA ASP A 74 -48.72 -5.67 -18.65
C ASP A 74 -49.03 -4.28 -18.07
N TYR A 75 -49.76 -4.24 -16.95
CA TYR A 75 -50.02 -2.98 -16.24
C TYR A 75 -48.71 -2.31 -15.77
N LYS A 76 -47.76 -3.10 -15.21
CA LYS A 76 -46.47 -2.56 -14.77
C LYS A 76 -45.62 -2.06 -15.94
N LYS A 77 -45.61 -2.78 -17.08
CA LYS A 77 -44.90 -2.39 -18.30
C LYS A 77 -45.39 -1.02 -18.80
N TYR A 78 -46.69 -0.87 -18.95
CA TYR A 78 -47.29 0.39 -19.41
C TYR A 78 -47.12 1.53 -18.39
N LYS A 79 -47.38 1.27 -17.09
CA LYS A 79 -47.14 2.25 -16.02
C LYS A 79 -45.70 2.77 -16.01
N LYS A 80 -44.72 1.88 -16.25
CA LYS A 80 -43.30 2.26 -16.33
C LYS A 80 -43.06 3.20 -17.51
N TYR A 81 -43.60 2.88 -18.69
CA TYR A 81 -43.54 3.75 -19.87
C TYR A 81 -44.11 5.15 -19.59
N CYS A 82 -45.30 5.25 -19.00
CA CYS A 82 -45.92 6.55 -18.66
C CYS A 82 -45.03 7.40 -17.75
N LEU A 83 -44.41 6.79 -16.73
CA LEU A 83 -43.52 7.49 -15.80
C LEU A 83 -42.28 8.03 -16.50
N ILE A 84 -41.71 7.27 -17.44
CA ILE A 84 -40.54 7.67 -18.23
C ILE A 84 -40.91 8.83 -19.17
N SER A 85 -42.02 8.74 -19.90
CA SER A 85 -42.45 9.78 -20.84
C SER A 85 -42.78 11.10 -20.11
N ARG A 86 -43.42 11.02 -18.94
CA ARG A 86 -43.64 12.21 -18.09
C ARG A 86 -42.33 12.83 -17.64
N PHE A 87 -41.37 12.02 -17.21
CA PHE A 87 -40.07 12.53 -16.77
C PHE A 87 -39.28 13.19 -17.92
N LYS A 88 -39.30 12.60 -19.12
CA LYS A 88 -38.72 13.21 -20.34
C LYS A 88 -39.33 14.59 -20.61
N SER A 89 -40.65 14.70 -20.61
CA SER A 89 -41.31 15.99 -20.80
C SER A 89 -40.97 17.01 -19.72
N ASN A 90 -40.87 16.58 -18.45
CA ASN A 90 -40.52 17.48 -17.36
C ASN A 90 -39.09 18.03 -17.56
N ILE A 91 -38.13 17.19 -17.97
CA ILE A 91 -36.76 17.65 -18.32
C ILE A 91 -36.82 18.71 -19.43
N ASP A 92 -37.60 18.48 -20.49
CA ASP A 92 -37.71 19.41 -21.62
C ASP A 92 -38.35 20.74 -21.20
N GLN A 93 -39.44 20.68 -20.42
CA GLN A 93 -40.12 21.87 -19.87
C GLN A 93 -39.22 22.66 -18.93
N PHE A 94 -38.50 22.02 -18.01
CA PHE A 94 -37.58 22.70 -17.11
C PHE A 94 -36.41 23.34 -17.85
N THR A 95 -35.88 22.66 -18.87
CA THR A 95 -34.81 23.21 -19.72
C THR A 95 -35.26 24.49 -20.40
N LEU A 96 -36.45 24.49 -21.00
CA LEU A 96 -37.04 25.68 -21.62
C LEU A 96 -37.31 26.80 -20.59
N TYR A 97 -37.93 26.44 -19.47
CA TYR A 97 -38.33 27.40 -18.42
C TYR A 97 -37.14 28.14 -17.80
N PHE A 98 -36.05 27.44 -17.47
CA PHE A 98 -34.87 28.11 -16.89
C PHE A 98 -33.96 28.76 -17.94
N SER A 99 -34.12 28.44 -19.22
CA SER A 99 -33.37 29.12 -20.30
C SER A 99 -33.81 30.58 -20.50
N THR A 100 -35.02 30.96 -20.08
CA THR A 100 -35.57 32.32 -20.26
C THR A 100 -35.12 33.32 -19.18
N ASN A 101 -34.02 33.05 -18.46
CA ASN A 101 -33.46 33.90 -17.38
C ASN A 101 -34.39 34.16 -16.17
N TYR A 102 -35.47 33.37 -16.00
CA TYR A 102 -36.46 33.60 -14.94
C TYR A 102 -35.95 33.09 -13.57
N LYS A 103 -36.07 33.93 -12.53
CA LYS A 103 -35.60 33.64 -11.17
C LYS A 103 -36.76 33.14 -10.31
N ASP A 104 -37.04 31.84 -10.36
CA ASP A 104 -38.05 31.21 -9.49
C ASP A 104 -37.42 30.18 -8.52
N PRO A 105 -37.20 30.56 -7.24
CA PRO A 105 -36.61 29.66 -6.24
C PRO A 105 -37.50 28.46 -5.89
N GLN A 106 -38.82 28.57 -6.05
CA GLN A 106 -39.76 27.48 -5.76
C GLN A 106 -39.70 26.42 -6.86
N ASN A 107 -39.70 26.85 -8.12
CA ASN A 107 -39.50 25.92 -9.24
C ASN A 107 -38.10 25.29 -9.23
N LEU A 108 -37.03 26.03 -8.86
CA LEU A 108 -35.69 25.43 -8.67
C LEU A 108 -35.70 24.31 -7.63
N LYS A 109 -36.39 24.51 -6.51
CA LYS A 109 -36.56 23.47 -5.48
C LYS A 109 -37.32 22.26 -6.02
N ILE A 110 -38.39 22.47 -6.78
CA ILE A 110 -39.20 21.39 -7.39
C ILE A 110 -38.34 20.56 -8.34
N VAL A 111 -37.56 21.17 -9.23
CA VAL A 111 -36.70 20.42 -10.18
C VAL A 111 -35.63 19.62 -9.45
N ILE A 112 -35.00 20.20 -8.43
CA ILE A 112 -33.99 19.49 -7.64
C ILE A 112 -34.62 18.27 -6.94
N GLU A 113 -35.79 18.44 -6.34
CA GLU A 113 -36.52 17.36 -5.66
C GLU A 113 -37.01 16.28 -6.64
N GLU A 114 -37.46 16.67 -7.83
CA GLU A 114 -37.89 15.73 -8.87
C GLU A 114 -36.71 14.91 -9.42
N LEU A 115 -35.57 15.54 -9.71
CA LEU A 115 -34.36 14.82 -10.13
C LEU A 115 -33.86 13.90 -9.01
N GLN A 116 -33.87 14.32 -7.75
CA GLN A 116 -33.53 13.45 -6.62
C GLN A 116 -34.48 12.26 -6.50
N HIS A 117 -35.79 12.49 -6.65
CA HIS A 117 -36.80 11.43 -6.62
C HIS A 117 -36.64 10.47 -7.81
N SER A 118 -36.24 10.96 -8.99
CA SER A 118 -35.98 10.11 -10.17
C SER A 118 -34.81 9.13 -9.93
N CYS A 119 -33.79 9.56 -9.18
CA CYS A 119 -32.69 8.71 -8.76
C CYS A 119 -33.16 7.65 -7.74
N SER A 120 -33.90 8.05 -6.70
CA SER A 120 -34.35 7.10 -5.66
C SER A 120 -35.34 6.07 -6.19
N SER A 121 -36.23 6.48 -7.10
CA SER A 121 -37.19 5.60 -7.80
C SER A 121 -36.56 4.79 -8.95
N LYS A 122 -35.27 4.97 -9.23
CA LYS A 122 -34.52 4.36 -10.35
C LYS A 122 -35.04 4.69 -11.75
N LEU A 123 -35.98 5.63 -11.90
CA LEU A 123 -36.52 6.07 -13.19
C LEU A 123 -35.43 6.65 -14.10
N ILE A 124 -34.44 7.33 -13.52
CA ILE A 124 -33.31 7.90 -14.28
C ILE A 124 -32.51 6.82 -15.05
N LEU A 125 -32.50 5.58 -14.56
CA LEU A 125 -31.77 4.46 -15.17
C LEU A 125 -32.48 3.88 -16.41
N GLU A 126 -33.69 4.34 -16.69
CA GLU A 126 -34.53 3.92 -17.83
C GLU A 126 -34.52 4.96 -18.96
N LEU A 127 -33.87 6.10 -18.76
CA LEU A 127 -33.76 7.13 -19.78
C LEU A 127 -32.79 6.70 -20.89
N PRO A 128 -33.06 7.08 -22.15
CA PRO A 128 -32.11 6.93 -23.23
C PRO A 128 -30.93 7.91 -23.06
N HIS A 129 -29.80 7.58 -23.68
CA HIS A 129 -28.54 8.33 -23.58
C HIS A 129 -28.69 9.83 -23.91
N ASP A 130 -29.50 10.19 -24.91
CA ASP A 130 -29.71 11.59 -25.29
C ASP A 130 -30.39 12.41 -24.17
N TYR A 131 -31.29 11.78 -23.41
CA TYR A 131 -31.92 12.44 -22.25
C TYR A 131 -30.98 12.51 -21.05
N ILE A 132 -30.04 11.57 -20.89
CA ILE A 132 -28.96 11.70 -19.90
C ILE A 132 -28.10 12.94 -20.21
N ARG A 133 -27.74 13.17 -21.49
CA ARG A 133 -27.02 14.39 -21.91
C ARG A 133 -27.82 15.68 -21.69
N LYS A 134 -29.15 15.63 -21.86
CA LYS A 134 -30.03 16.77 -21.54
C LYS A 134 -30.01 17.11 -20.05
N ILE A 135 -29.88 16.12 -19.17
CA ILE A 135 -29.73 16.36 -17.72
C ILE A 135 -28.45 17.15 -17.43
N ASP A 136 -27.33 16.85 -18.10
CA ASP A 136 -26.09 17.62 -17.95
C ASP A 136 -26.29 19.10 -18.30
N SER A 137 -27.00 19.35 -19.42
CA SER A 137 -27.33 20.71 -19.88
C SER A 137 -28.27 21.43 -18.90
N LEU A 138 -29.31 20.74 -18.43
CA LEU A 138 -30.24 21.24 -17.43
C LEU A 138 -29.53 21.62 -16.12
N MET A 139 -28.59 20.80 -15.65
CA MET A 139 -27.80 21.10 -14.44
C MET A 139 -26.94 22.36 -14.61
N SER A 140 -26.32 22.56 -15.77
CA SER A 140 -25.58 23.80 -16.06
C SER A 140 -26.49 25.03 -16.09
N ILE A 141 -27.69 24.91 -16.66
CA ILE A 141 -28.70 25.98 -16.68
C ILE A 141 -29.14 26.31 -15.25
N ILE A 142 -29.41 25.29 -14.42
CA ILE A 142 -29.79 25.45 -13.00
C ILE A 142 -28.66 26.13 -12.21
N ASP A 143 -27.41 25.69 -12.37
CA ASP A 143 -26.25 26.31 -11.71
C ASP A 143 -26.14 27.80 -12.06
N ASN A 144 -26.25 28.15 -13.35
CA ASN A 144 -26.21 29.54 -13.82
C ASN A 144 -27.39 30.37 -13.30
N ALA A 145 -28.60 29.81 -13.25
CA ALA A 145 -29.77 30.47 -12.71
C ALA A 145 -29.60 30.79 -11.21
N ILE A 146 -29.01 29.87 -10.45
CA ILE A 146 -28.71 30.07 -9.02
C ILE A 146 -27.63 31.13 -8.82
N GLN A 147 -26.54 31.10 -9.59
CA GLN A 147 -25.46 32.10 -9.49
C GLN A 147 -25.92 33.53 -9.81
N ARG A 148 -26.90 33.69 -10.70
CA ARG A 148 -27.47 35.00 -11.08
C ARG A 148 -28.61 35.46 -10.16
N SER A 149 -29.08 34.61 -9.26
CA SER A 149 -30.12 34.97 -8.28
C SER A 149 -29.53 35.90 -7.22
N SER A 150 -30.18 37.05 -6.99
CA SER A 150 -29.83 37.98 -5.90
C SER A 150 -30.14 37.41 -4.53
N ASP A 151 -31.13 36.51 -4.45
CA ASP A 151 -31.51 35.80 -3.24
C ASP A 151 -30.74 34.48 -3.16
N PHE A 152 -29.45 34.58 -2.80
CA PHE A 152 -28.61 33.40 -2.60
C PHE A 152 -29.05 32.63 -1.34
N ASN A 153 -29.97 31.68 -1.51
CA ASN A 153 -30.42 30.83 -0.41
C ASN A 153 -29.45 29.64 -0.23
N LYS A 154 -28.63 29.67 0.83
CA LYS A 154 -27.67 28.59 1.18
C LYS A 154 -28.31 27.20 1.11
N THR A 155 -29.57 27.08 1.51
CA THR A 155 -30.35 25.83 1.49
C THR A 155 -30.49 25.23 0.08
N ILE A 156 -30.68 26.06 -0.95
CA ILE A 156 -30.84 25.58 -2.35
C ILE A 156 -29.49 25.09 -2.87
N SER A 157 -28.40 25.80 -2.57
CA SER A 157 -27.03 25.39 -2.94
C SER A 157 -26.62 24.06 -2.29
N GLU A 158 -26.97 23.86 -1.01
CA GLU A 158 -26.76 22.59 -0.32
C GLU A 158 -27.54 21.44 -0.97
N LYS A 159 -28.82 21.66 -1.30
CA LYS A 159 -29.66 20.68 -2.00
C LYS A 159 -29.12 20.34 -3.39
N LEU A 160 -28.67 21.34 -4.14
CA LEU A 160 -28.06 21.16 -5.45
C LEU A 160 -26.76 20.35 -5.36
N ASN A 161 -25.90 20.66 -4.39
CA ASN A 161 -24.67 19.90 -4.16
C ASN A 161 -24.95 18.44 -3.79
N LYS A 162 -25.99 18.18 -3.01
CA LYS A 162 -26.46 16.82 -2.70
C LYS A 162 -26.99 16.12 -3.96
N LEU A 163 -27.73 16.83 -4.82
CA LEU A 163 -28.20 16.31 -6.10
C LEU A 163 -27.00 15.97 -7.02
N LYS A 164 -26.04 16.87 -7.20
CA LYS A 164 -24.82 16.62 -8.00
C LYS A 164 -24.11 15.34 -7.54
N SER A 165 -23.93 15.15 -6.23
CA SER A 165 -23.32 13.93 -5.68
C SER A 165 -24.17 12.68 -5.92
N THR A 166 -25.50 12.80 -5.96
CA THR A 166 -26.40 11.68 -6.25
C THR A 166 -26.37 11.33 -7.74
N LEU A 167 -26.43 12.34 -8.62
CA LEU A 167 -26.33 12.16 -10.07
C LEU A 167 -25.00 11.54 -10.48
N SER A 168 -23.89 11.93 -9.85
CA SER A 168 -22.57 11.31 -10.08
C SER A 168 -22.61 9.79 -9.88
N GLN A 169 -23.23 9.31 -8.81
CA GLN A 169 -23.35 7.86 -8.53
C GLN A 169 -24.29 7.12 -9.51
N TYR A 170 -25.35 7.78 -9.96
CA TYR A 170 -26.36 7.13 -10.81
C TYR A 170 -25.97 7.16 -12.29
N ILE A 171 -25.46 8.28 -12.78
CA ILE A 171 -25.22 8.54 -14.22
C ILE A 171 -23.83 9.12 -14.53
N ALA A 172 -22.89 9.13 -13.57
CA ALA A 172 -21.54 9.70 -13.73
C ALA A 172 -21.54 11.21 -14.09
N TYR A 173 -22.54 11.96 -13.62
CA TYR A 173 -22.62 13.40 -13.85
C TYR A 173 -21.36 14.13 -13.35
N ASN A 174 -20.79 14.99 -14.21
CA ASN A 174 -19.68 15.85 -13.89
C ASN A 174 -19.83 17.23 -14.56
N ASP A 175 -19.52 18.30 -13.84
CA ASP A 175 -19.64 19.68 -14.34
C ASP A 175 -18.38 20.18 -15.05
N VAL A 176 -17.25 19.47 -14.94
CA VAL A 176 -15.93 19.95 -15.40
C VAL A 176 -15.28 18.97 -16.37
N VAL A 177 -15.35 17.68 -16.11
CA VAL A 177 -14.80 16.62 -16.97
C VAL A 177 -15.83 16.25 -18.04
N GLN A 178 -15.45 16.38 -19.32
CA GLN A 178 -16.32 16.07 -20.46
C GLN A 178 -16.20 14.61 -20.91
N LYS A 179 -14.98 14.05 -20.83
CA LYS A 179 -14.70 12.63 -21.13
C LYS A 179 -13.62 12.13 -20.18
N GLN A 180 -13.83 10.93 -19.66
CA GLN A 180 -12.83 10.22 -18.88
C GLN A 180 -12.60 8.83 -19.48
N GLU A 181 -11.34 8.49 -19.72
CA GLU A 181 -10.92 7.19 -20.24
C GLU A 181 -9.93 6.54 -19.27
N ILE A 182 -10.35 5.42 -18.68
CA ILE A 182 -9.58 4.58 -17.78
C ILE A 182 -9.25 3.29 -18.54
N THR A 183 -7.98 3.08 -18.78
CA THR A 183 -7.45 1.89 -19.45
C THR A 183 -6.51 1.17 -18.50
N ILE A 184 -6.70 -0.14 -18.32
CA ILE A 184 -5.82 -0.97 -17.50
C ILE A 184 -5.28 -2.10 -18.36
N ASN A 185 -3.97 -2.20 -18.52
CA ASN A 185 -3.34 -3.33 -19.17
C ASN A 185 -2.77 -4.28 -18.12
N ILE A 186 -3.08 -5.56 -18.26
CA ILE A 186 -2.67 -6.62 -17.33
C ILE A 186 -1.78 -7.61 -18.08
N LYS A 187 -0.56 -7.83 -17.58
CA LYS A 187 0.40 -8.82 -18.10
C LYS A 187 0.89 -9.76 -16.99
N PRO A 188 1.00 -11.07 -17.25
CA PRO A 188 1.66 -11.98 -16.32
C PRO A 188 3.17 -11.70 -16.25
N ILE A 189 3.73 -11.92 -15.07
CA ILE A 189 5.18 -11.95 -14.85
C ILE A 189 5.58 -13.41 -14.69
N ASP A 190 6.60 -13.83 -15.42
CA ASP A 190 7.07 -15.21 -15.45
C ASP A 190 7.94 -15.57 -14.24
N LYS A 191 8.49 -16.80 -14.26
CA LYS A 191 9.37 -17.31 -13.21
C LYS A 191 10.68 -16.52 -13.06
N ASN A 192 11.15 -15.87 -14.12
CA ASN A 192 12.42 -15.12 -14.16
C ASN A 192 12.20 -13.60 -13.97
N PHE A 193 10.99 -13.18 -13.59
CA PHE A 193 10.59 -11.78 -13.47
C PHE A 193 10.60 -11.00 -14.80
N GLU A 194 10.36 -11.69 -15.92
CA GLU A 194 10.15 -11.10 -17.24
C GLU A 194 8.65 -11.04 -17.57
N LEU A 195 8.28 -10.20 -18.54
CA LEU A 195 6.90 -10.08 -18.98
C LEU A 195 6.58 -11.10 -20.06
N GLU A 196 5.57 -11.92 -19.81
CA GLU A 196 5.01 -12.81 -20.81
C GLU A 196 3.97 -12.07 -21.67
N ASP A 197 4.03 -12.33 -22.97
CA ASP A 197 3.08 -11.81 -23.94
C ASP A 197 1.91 -12.79 -24.11
N LEU A 198 0.68 -12.28 -24.03
CA LEU A 198 -0.52 -13.11 -24.21
C LEU A 198 -0.82 -13.34 -25.70
N SER A 199 -1.04 -14.60 -26.09
CA SER A 199 -1.30 -15.01 -27.47
C SER A 199 -2.78 -15.24 -27.76
N PHE A 200 -3.56 -14.17 -27.92
CA PHE A 200 -4.97 -14.29 -28.27
C PHE A 200 -5.16 -14.77 -29.71
N VAL A 201 -5.62 -16.02 -29.89
CA VAL A 201 -5.96 -16.59 -31.19
C VAL A 201 -7.40 -16.23 -31.59
N SER A 202 -7.72 -14.94 -31.69
CA SER A 202 -9.03 -14.51 -32.20
C SER A 202 -8.95 -14.18 -33.70
N THR A 203 -9.78 -14.84 -34.51
CA THR A 203 -9.81 -14.66 -35.98
C THR A 203 -10.55 -13.39 -36.41
N ASN A 204 -11.46 -12.86 -35.58
CA ASN A 204 -12.22 -11.63 -35.81
C ASN A 204 -11.79 -10.54 -34.82
N ASN A 205 -11.47 -9.33 -35.30
CA ASN A 205 -11.03 -8.17 -34.50
C ASN A 205 -9.62 -8.27 -33.86
N LYS A 206 -8.64 -8.83 -34.57
CA LYS A 206 -7.19 -8.84 -34.21
C LYS A 206 -6.62 -7.48 -33.77
N GLN A 207 -7.25 -6.35 -34.11
CA GLN A 207 -6.76 -5.01 -33.77
C GLN A 207 -6.75 -4.71 -32.26
N TYR A 208 -7.65 -5.28 -31.45
CA TYR A 208 -7.73 -4.99 -30.01
C TYR A 208 -6.75 -5.82 -29.15
N PHE A 209 -6.26 -6.94 -29.66
CA PHE A 209 -5.29 -7.80 -28.96
C PHE A 209 -3.85 -7.59 -29.43
N LYS A 210 -3.58 -6.56 -30.25
CA LYS A 210 -2.23 -6.20 -30.72
C LYS A 210 -1.22 -5.88 -29.60
N HIS A 211 -1.68 -5.72 -28.36
CA HIS A 211 -0.86 -5.31 -27.22
C HIS A 211 -0.46 -6.46 -26.29
N ASN A 212 -0.65 -7.72 -26.69
CA ASN A 212 -0.19 -8.93 -25.97
C ASN A 212 -0.49 -8.88 -24.45
N SER A 213 -1.64 -8.33 -24.07
CA SER A 213 -2.07 -8.07 -22.68
C SER A 213 -3.59 -8.08 -22.59
N ILE A 214 -4.14 -8.25 -21.38
CA ILE A 214 -5.57 -8.02 -21.14
C ILE A 214 -5.79 -6.52 -20.96
N THR A 215 -6.41 -5.88 -21.95
CA THR A 215 -6.78 -4.46 -21.87
C THR A 215 -8.21 -4.30 -21.37
N LEU A 216 -8.36 -3.79 -20.16
CA LEU A 216 -9.64 -3.36 -19.59
C LEU A 216 -9.91 -1.91 -19.99
N LYS A 217 -11.12 -1.65 -20.48
CA LYS A 217 -11.67 -0.31 -20.73
C LYS A 217 -12.62 0.08 -19.60
N ASN A 218 -13.18 1.29 -19.68
CA ASN A 218 -14.13 1.84 -18.71
C ASN A 218 -15.22 0.86 -18.24
N LEU A 219 -15.90 0.18 -19.17
CA LEU A 219 -17.03 -0.68 -18.80
C LEU A 219 -16.61 -1.96 -18.11
N HIS A 220 -15.38 -2.44 -18.27
CA HIS A 220 -14.88 -3.60 -17.50
C HIS A 220 -14.72 -3.27 -16.03
N ILE A 221 -14.32 -2.04 -15.71
CA ILE A 221 -13.92 -1.63 -14.37
C ILE A 221 -15.16 -1.27 -13.55
N GLU A 222 -15.51 -2.10 -12.58
CA GLU A 222 -16.57 -1.80 -11.62
C GLU A 222 -16.09 -0.82 -10.55
N GLU A 223 -14.92 -1.08 -9.96
CA GLU A 223 -14.34 -0.24 -8.92
C GLU A 223 -12.81 -0.26 -8.98
N LEU A 224 -12.20 0.93 -8.93
CA LEU A 224 -10.76 1.13 -8.83
C LEU A 224 -10.47 2.05 -7.64
N GLU A 225 -9.71 1.55 -6.66
CA GLU A 225 -9.21 2.32 -5.53
C GLU A 225 -7.68 2.40 -5.61
N VAL A 226 -7.13 3.60 -5.72
CA VAL A 226 -5.68 3.87 -5.72
C VAL A 226 -5.35 4.79 -4.55
N CYS A 227 -4.41 4.39 -3.70
CA CYS A 227 -3.85 5.21 -2.65
C CYS A 227 -2.35 5.34 -2.86
N GLU A 228 -1.89 6.55 -3.18
CA GLU A 228 -0.50 6.87 -3.47
C GLU A 228 0.06 7.77 -2.37
N ASN A 229 1.17 7.33 -1.78
CA ASN A 229 2.04 8.12 -0.92
C ASN A 229 3.33 8.45 -1.69
N ILE A 230 4.20 9.29 -1.13
CA ILE A 230 5.49 9.63 -1.75
C ILE A 230 6.29 8.37 -2.13
N TYR A 231 6.33 7.38 -1.24
CA TYR A 231 7.16 6.18 -1.38
C TYR A 231 6.54 5.05 -2.23
N GLY A 232 5.23 5.06 -2.49
CA GLY A 232 4.59 3.90 -3.13
C GLY A 232 3.06 3.96 -3.20
N ILE A 233 2.47 2.88 -3.72
CA ILE A 233 1.05 2.78 -4.08
C ILE A 233 0.45 1.53 -3.45
N ASN A 234 -0.78 1.62 -2.98
CA ASN A 234 -1.60 0.48 -2.60
C ASN A 234 -3.01 0.65 -3.17
N GLY A 235 -3.70 -0.44 -3.48
CA GLY A 235 -5.07 -0.33 -3.96
C GLY A 235 -5.76 -1.65 -4.28
N TYR A 236 -6.98 -1.52 -4.78
CA TYR A 236 -7.82 -2.63 -5.22
C TYR A 236 -8.41 -2.33 -6.60
N LEU A 237 -8.43 -3.35 -7.45
CA LEU A 237 -9.09 -3.33 -8.74
C LEU A 237 -10.18 -4.40 -8.75
N THR A 238 -11.40 -3.99 -9.06
CA THR A 238 -12.55 -4.87 -9.27
C THR A 238 -13.08 -4.69 -10.67
N PHE A 239 -13.11 -5.77 -11.45
CA PHE A 239 -13.49 -5.73 -12.86
C PHE A 239 -14.25 -6.99 -13.29
N ASP A 240 -15.00 -6.85 -14.37
CA ASP A 240 -15.78 -7.91 -14.99
C ASP A 240 -15.12 -8.33 -16.32
N LEU A 241 -15.11 -9.62 -16.61
CA LEU A 241 -14.83 -10.18 -17.94
C LEU A 241 -16.02 -11.04 -18.37
N ALA A 242 -16.39 -10.96 -19.66
CA ALA A 242 -17.50 -11.74 -20.21
C ALA A 242 -17.01 -12.85 -21.15
N TYR A 243 -16.91 -14.08 -20.63
CA TYR A 243 -16.54 -15.32 -21.33
C TYR A 243 -17.27 -16.55 -20.76
N ILE A 244 -17.78 -17.42 -21.63
CA ILE A 244 -18.51 -18.64 -21.23
C ILE A 244 -17.57 -19.71 -20.66
N ASN A 245 -16.42 -19.94 -21.32
CA ASN A 245 -15.35 -20.84 -20.87
C ASN A 245 -14.11 -20.02 -20.49
N ASN A 246 -13.31 -20.49 -19.53
CA ASN A 246 -12.02 -19.87 -19.23
C ASN A 246 -11.09 -20.07 -20.44
N HIS A 247 -10.65 -18.98 -21.07
CA HIS A 247 -9.58 -19.02 -22.04
C HIS A 247 -8.26 -19.30 -21.30
N LYS A 248 -7.36 -20.11 -21.89
CA LYS A 248 -6.06 -20.45 -21.27
C LYS A 248 -5.25 -19.21 -20.88
N ASP A 249 -5.30 -18.17 -21.71
CA ASP A 249 -4.65 -16.87 -21.43
C ASP A 249 -5.24 -16.10 -20.24
N PHE A 250 -6.29 -16.60 -19.57
CA PHE A 250 -6.80 -16.06 -18.30
C PHE A 250 -6.45 -16.93 -17.10
N ASP A 251 -5.83 -18.10 -17.29
CA ASP A 251 -5.48 -19.01 -16.20
C ASP A 251 -4.52 -18.35 -15.20
N PHE A 252 -3.71 -17.38 -15.65
CA PHE A 252 -2.86 -16.60 -14.76
C PHE A 252 -3.64 -15.78 -13.71
N LEU A 253 -4.88 -15.37 -14.03
CA LEU A 253 -5.78 -14.72 -13.06
C LEU A 253 -6.38 -15.72 -12.08
N LEU A 254 -6.28 -17.03 -12.36
CA LEU A 254 -6.80 -18.11 -11.54
C LEU A 254 -5.70 -18.77 -10.68
N ASN A 255 -4.44 -18.40 -10.89
CA ASN A 255 -3.32 -18.91 -10.10
C ASN A 255 -3.02 -17.97 -8.94
N PRO A 256 -3.16 -18.41 -7.68
CA PRO A 256 -2.77 -17.58 -6.54
C PRO A 256 -1.26 -17.36 -6.58
N ASN A 257 -0.80 -16.22 -6.05
CA ASN A 257 0.60 -15.83 -5.96
C ASN A 257 1.36 -15.62 -7.29
N GLN A 258 0.72 -15.78 -8.46
CA GLN A 258 1.32 -15.33 -9.72
C GLN A 258 1.38 -13.78 -9.73
N PRO A 259 2.57 -13.16 -9.86
CA PRO A 259 2.68 -11.72 -9.96
C PRO A 259 2.19 -11.24 -11.32
N ILE A 260 1.51 -10.10 -11.33
CA ILE A 260 0.86 -9.55 -12.51
C ILE A 260 1.17 -8.06 -12.58
N LEU A 261 1.72 -7.61 -13.70
CA LEU A 261 1.94 -6.19 -13.97
C LEU A 261 0.63 -5.53 -14.40
N ILE A 262 0.30 -4.40 -13.78
CA ILE A 262 -0.92 -3.64 -14.04
C ILE A 262 -0.52 -2.19 -14.39
N ASP A 263 -0.72 -1.81 -15.66
CA ASP A 263 -0.52 -0.45 -16.16
C ASP A 263 -1.86 0.28 -16.23
N ILE A 264 -2.08 1.22 -15.31
CA ILE A 264 -3.29 2.02 -15.17
C ILE A 264 -3.05 3.38 -15.82
N GLN A 265 -3.83 3.71 -16.84
CA GLN A 265 -3.83 5.02 -17.49
C GLN A 265 -5.19 5.68 -17.33
N ILE A 266 -5.21 6.90 -16.82
CA ILE A 266 -6.42 7.72 -16.69
C ILE A 266 -6.20 8.99 -17.49
N LYS A 267 -7.11 9.26 -18.43
CA LYS A 267 -7.09 10.46 -19.28
C LYS A 267 -8.39 11.22 -19.08
N ASP A 268 -8.26 12.43 -18.56
CA ASP A 268 -9.37 13.36 -18.37
C ASP A 268 -9.32 14.43 -19.45
N SER A 269 -10.44 14.65 -20.13
CA SER A 269 -10.65 15.78 -21.04
C SER A 269 -11.64 16.74 -20.41
N PHE A 270 -11.23 17.99 -20.22
CA PHE A 270 -12.02 19.01 -19.56
C PHE A 270 -12.92 19.77 -20.55
N ASN A 271 -13.99 20.37 -20.05
CA ASN A 271 -14.97 21.11 -20.87
C ASN A 271 -14.49 22.49 -21.35
N PHE A 272 -13.31 22.94 -20.95
CA PHE A 272 -12.69 24.18 -21.41
C PHE A 272 -11.49 23.92 -22.35
N TYR A 273 -11.21 24.88 -23.22
CA TYR A 273 -10.13 24.80 -24.20
C TYR A 273 -8.76 25.05 -23.54
N LYS A 274 -7.71 24.47 -24.14
CA LYS A 274 -6.31 24.82 -23.82
C LYS A 274 -6.10 26.32 -24.03
N LYS A 275 -5.14 26.88 -23.27
CA LYS A 275 -4.73 28.27 -23.48
C LYS A 275 -4.34 28.46 -24.95
N GLU A 276 -4.87 29.51 -25.57
CA GLU A 276 -4.63 29.86 -26.99
C GLU A 276 -5.22 28.89 -28.05
N SER A 277 -5.97 27.85 -27.66
CA SER A 277 -6.69 26.97 -28.59
C SER A 277 -8.20 27.26 -28.62
N LYS A 278 -8.81 27.15 -29.81
CA LYS A 278 -10.28 27.19 -30.01
C LYS A 278 -10.89 25.82 -30.30
N LYS A 279 -10.06 24.77 -30.42
CA LYS A 279 -10.47 23.43 -30.85
C LYS A 279 -10.05 22.33 -29.87
N ASP A 280 -8.91 22.50 -29.22
CA ASP A 280 -8.35 21.47 -28.34
C ASP A 280 -8.73 21.74 -26.89
N HIS A 281 -9.43 20.78 -26.29
CA HIS A 281 -9.73 20.79 -24.87
C HIS A 281 -8.48 20.54 -24.03
N HIS A 282 -8.44 21.15 -22.84
CA HIS A 282 -7.41 20.85 -21.86
C HIS A 282 -7.53 19.37 -21.44
N LYS A 283 -6.40 18.67 -21.34
CA LYS A 283 -6.33 17.25 -21.00
C LYS A 283 -5.28 17.03 -19.94
N ARG A 284 -5.57 16.11 -19.02
CA ARG A 284 -4.61 15.62 -18.02
C ARG A 284 -4.51 14.12 -18.06
N SER A 285 -3.32 13.63 -17.81
CA SER A 285 -3.06 12.20 -17.79
C SER A 285 -2.39 11.81 -16.48
N THR A 286 -2.86 10.72 -15.88
CA THR A 286 -2.17 10.06 -14.77
C THR A 286 -1.91 8.62 -15.15
N ARG A 287 -0.73 8.12 -14.77
CA ARG A 287 -0.30 6.76 -15.08
C ARG A 287 0.33 6.11 -13.85
N PHE A 288 -0.07 4.88 -13.58
CA PHE A 288 0.47 4.08 -12.49
C PHE A 288 0.88 2.72 -13.03
N LEU A 289 2.03 2.22 -12.61
CA LEU A 289 2.47 0.87 -12.88
C LEU A 289 2.66 0.16 -11.55
N VAL A 290 1.86 -0.86 -11.33
CA VAL A 290 1.78 -1.59 -10.06
C VAL A 290 1.85 -3.09 -10.30
N ILE A 291 2.23 -3.84 -9.28
CA ILE A 291 2.20 -5.30 -9.32
C ILE A 291 1.08 -5.78 -8.41
N GLY A 292 0.17 -6.56 -8.98
CA GLY A 292 -0.87 -7.28 -8.27
C GLY A 292 -0.51 -8.75 -8.13
N PHE A 293 -1.08 -9.38 -7.11
CA PHE A 293 -1.13 -10.84 -7.03
C PHE A 293 -2.42 -11.24 -6.36
N ASN A 294 -3.03 -12.33 -6.82
CA ASN A 294 -4.18 -12.89 -6.13
C ASN A 294 -3.72 -13.55 -4.84
N SER A 295 -4.38 -13.19 -3.74
CA SER A 295 -4.19 -13.84 -2.45
C SER A 295 -4.64 -15.31 -2.52
N ASN A 296 -4.27 -16.12 -1.53
CA ASN A 296 -4.58 -17.56 -1.50
C ASN A 296 -6.09 -17.87 -1.66
N ASN A 297 -6.97 -16.89 -1.44
CA ASN A 297 -8.41 -16.98 -1.70
C ASN A 297 -8.77 -16.16 -2.94
N LEU A 298 -8.93 -16.84 -4.09
CA LEU A 298 -9.46 -16.25 -5.31
C LEU A 298 -10.93 -15.86 -5.10
N ASN A 299 -11.21 -14.56 -5.11
CA ASN A 299 -12.57 -14.05 -5.02
C ASN A 299 -13.15 -13.89 -6.43
N ILE A 300 -13.59 -15.01 -7.01
CA ILE A 300 -14.32 -15.02 -8.27
C ILE A 300 -15.79 -15.25 -7.96
N HIS A 301 -16.62 -14.30 -8.33
CA HIS A 301 -18.07 -14.43 -8.23
C HIS A 301 -18.64 -14.57 -9.63
N GLU A 302 -19.36 -15.66 -9.87
CA GLU A 302 -20.22 -15.84 -11.04
C GLU A 302 -21.68 -15.70 -10.61
N SER A 303 -22.44 -14.89 -11.34
CA SER A 303 -23.89 -14.90 -11.24
C SER A 303 -24.45 -15.98 -12.16
N PHE A 304 -25.28 -16.86 -11.61
CA PHE A 304 -26.02 -17.87 -12.38
C PHE A 304 -27.43 -17.35 -12.66
N GLU A 305 -27.89 -17.48 -13.90
CA GLU A 305 -29.28 -17.18 -14.24
C GLU A 305 -30.12 -18.46 -14.27
N TYR A 306 -31.31 -18.38 -13.67
CA TYR A 306 -32.32 -19.42 -13.77
C TYR A 306 -33.05 -19.27 -15.11
N SER A 307 -32.80 -20.18 -16.05
CA SER A 307 -33.61 -20.31 -17.25
C SER A 307 -34.83 -21.17 -16.94
N ILE A 308 -36.02 -20.58 -17.07
CA ILE A 308 -37.32 -21.28 -17.01
C ILE A 308 -37.51 -22.30 -18.14
N TYR A 309 -36.61 -22.35 -19.13
CA TYR A 309 -36.65 -23.29 -20.25
C TYR A 309 -35.64 -24.44 -20.15
N SER A 310 -34.77 -24.48 -19.13
CA SER A 310 -33.79 -25.56 -18.97
C SER A 310 -33.96 -26.25 -17.61
N TYR A 311 -34.49 -27.46 -17.62
CA TYR A 311 -34.86 -28.22 -16.41
C TYR A 311 -33.68 -28.89 -15.67
N SER A 312 -32.41 -28.65 -16.02
CA SER A 312 -31.30 -29.39 -15.35
C SER A 312 -29.90 -28.79 -15.29
N LYS A 313 -29.62 -27.54 -15.72
CA LYS A 313 -28.30 -26.92 -15.52
C LYS A 313 -28.41 -25.42 -15.24
N ASN A 314 -27.75 -24.95 -14.17
CA ASN A 314 -27.47 -23.53 -13.98
C ASN A 314 -26.73 -23.03 -15.23
N VAL A 315 -27.33 -22.14 -16.00
CA VAL A 315 -26.64 -21.50 -17.13
C VAL A 315 -25.81 -20.38 -16.53
N SER A 316 -24.47 -20.53 -16.59
CA SER A 316 -23.57 -19.44 -16.19
C SER A 316 -23.90 -18.21 -17.03
N SER A 317 -24.03 -17.04 -16.40
CA SER A 317 -24.22 -15.77 -17.13
C SER A 317 -23.02 -15.45 -18.05
N GLY A 318 -21.90 -16.18 -17.89
CA GLY A 318 -20.66 -15.94 -18.60
C GLY A 318 -19.96 -14.66 -18.17
N VAL A 319 -20.42 -13.96 -17.12
CA VAL A 319 -19.76 -12.79 -16.56
C VAL A 319 -19.06 -13.16 -15.27
N LYS A 320 -17.75 -12.95 -15.23
CA LYS A 320 -16.88 -13.27 -14.09
C LYS A 320 -16.33 -12.00 -13.50
N LYS A 321 -16.54 -11.82 -12.20
CA LYS A 321 -15.99 -10.70 -11.43
C LYS A 321 -14.67 -11.10 -10.78
N PHE A 322 -13.66 -10.26 -10.96
CA PHE A 322 -12.33 -10.42 -10.38
C PHE A 322 -12.03 -9.28 -9.41
N LYS A 323 -11.31 -9.60 -8.32
CA LYS A 323 -10.79 -8.60 -7.39
C LYS A 323 -9.31 -8.83 -7.14
N ILE A 324 -8.48 -7.86 -7.52
CA ILE A 324 -7.03 -7.90 -7.39
C ILE A 324 -6.59 -6.81 -6.41
N GLN A 325 -5.76 -7.18 -5.43
CA GLN A 325 -5.02 -6.21 -4.64
C GLN A 325 -3.68 -5.93 -5.31
N PHE A 326 -3.29 -4.65 -5.37
CA PHE A 326 -2.02 -4.26 -5.98
C PHE A 326 -1.21 -3.33 -5.08
N TYR A 327 0.10 -3.36 -5.31
CA TYR A 327 1.10 -2.56 -4.62
C TYR A 327 2.08 -1.98 -5.63
N ASP A 328 2.84 -0.97 -5.23
CA ASP A 328 4.01 -0.56 -6.00
C ASP A 328 4.99 -1.74 -6.18
N PRO A 329 5.70 -1.83 -7.32
CA PRO A 329 6.47 -3.02 -7.68
C PRO A 329 7.49 -3.48 -6.63
N LEU A 330 8.22 -2.54 -6.03
CA LEU A 330 9.25 -2.84 -5.02
C LEU A 330 8.64 -3.52 -3.79
N LYS A 331 7.52 -2.99 -3.29
CA LYS A 331 6.79 -3.57 -2.18
C LYS A 331 6.20 -4.93 -2.53
N ALA A 332 5.55 -5.07 -3.69
CA ALA A 332 4.90 -6.31 -4.09
C ALA A 332 5.87 -7.51 -4.12
N LEU A 333 7.08 -7.29 -4.64
CA LEU A 333 8.10 -8.33 -4.78
C LEU A 333 8.83 -8.61 -3.46
N TRP A 334 9.31 -7.57 -2.77
CA TRP A 334 10.10 -7.75 -1.54
C TRP A 334 9.27 -8.10 -0.29
N THR A 335 7.94 -7.97 -0.32
CA THR A 335 7.10 -8.40 0.80
C THR A 335 7.08 -9.91 0.99
N LYS A 336 7.21 -10.69 -0.09
CA LYS A 336 7.28 -12.16 -0.06
C LYS A 336 8.72 -12.71 0.01
N HIS A 337 9.71 -11.83 0.03
CA HIS A 337 11.12 -12.19 0.14
C HIS A 337 11.60 -12.04 1.60
N GLN A 338 12.18 -13.10 2.16
CA GLN A 338 12.60 -13.17 3.57
C GLN A 338 13.99 -13.81 3.75
N PRO A 339 15.07 -13.20 3.21
CA PRO A 339 16.42 -13.68 3.41
C PRO A 339 16.94 -13.27 4.80
N SER A 340 17.76 -14.12 5.41
CA SER A 340 18.49 -13.76 6.63
C SER A 340 19.92 -14.27 6.52
N TYR A 341 20.89 -13.37 6.54
CA TYR A 341 22.31 -13.67 6.34
C TYR A 341 23.17 -12.55 6.92
N ILE A 342 24.48 -12.78 6.91
CA ILE A 342 25.49 -11.85 7.41
C ILE A 342 26.31 -11.33 6.23
N ALA A 343 26.45 -10.02 6.15
CA ALA A 343 27.32 -9.37 5.18
C ALA A 343 28.44 -8.60 5.88
N LEU A 344 29.67 -8.77 5.39
CA LEU A 344 30.87 -8.18 5.93
C LEU A 344 31.39 -7.10 4.97
N ASN A 345 31.80 -5.95 5.50
CA ASN A 345 32.38 -4.83 4.76
C ASN A 345 31.56 -4.30 3.57
N LYS A 346 30.23 -4.49 3.57
CA LYS A 346 29.31 -3.97 2.55
C LYS A 346 28.63 -2.69 3.01
N SER A 347 28.31 -1.81 2.07
CA SER A 347 27.42 -0.68 2.32
C SER A 347 25.96 -1.12 2.20
N LEU A 348 25.02 -0.30 2.69
CA LEU A 348 23.59 -0.57 2.54
C LEU A 348 23.16 -0.55 1.06
N ASP A 349 23.76 0.32 0.24
CA ASP A 349 23.52 0.37 -1.20
C ASP A 349 23.93 -0.95 -1.89
N ASP A 350 25.10 -1.49 -1.54
CA ASP A 350 25.56 -2.79 -2.07
C ASP A 350 24.59 -3.91 -1.67
N ILE A 351 24.15 -3.93 -0.41
CA ILE A 351 23.18 -4.93 0.10
C ILE A 351 21.86 -4.84 -0.68
N PHE A 352 21.33 -3.64 -0.91
CA PHE A 352 20.07 -3.49 -1.64
C PHE A 352 20.19 -3.92 -3.10
N LYS A 353 21.29 -3.58 -3.78
CA LYS A 353 21.56 -4.00 -5.16
C LYS A 353 21.73 -5.52 -5.29
N GLU A 354 22.39 -6.16 -4.32
CA GLU A 354 22.54 -7.61 -4.32
C GLU A 354 21.23 -8.37 -4.16
N ASN A 355 20.22 -7.76 -3.52
CA ASN A 355 18.88 -8.34 -3.35
C ASN A 355 17.84 -7.78 -4.36
N PHE A 356 18.30 -7.02 -5.36
CA PHE A 356 17.47 -6.45 -6.41
C PHE A 356 17.60 -7.30 -7.69
N PHE A 357 16.58 -8.12 -7.97
CA PHE A 357 16.62 -9.12 -9.05
C PHE A 357 15.63 -8.83 -10.20
N PHE A 358 15.14 -7.59 -10.31
CA PHE A 358 14.02 -7.23 -11.20
C PHE A 358 14.28 -5.95 -12.00
N ASP A 359 15.53 -5.77 -12.44
CA ASP A 359 15.98 -4.66 -13.31
C ASP A 359 15.16 -4.52 -14.60
N ASN A 360 14.63 -5.64 -15.12
CA ASN A 360 13.79 -5.66 -16.32
C ASN A 360 12.43 -4.97 -16.12
N LEU A 361 11.96 -4.84 -14.87
CA LEU A 361 10.65 -4.27 -14.53
C LEU A 361 10.77 -2.87 -13.92
N VAL A 362 11.78 -2.67 -13.07
CA VAL A 362 11.89 -1.50 -12.19
C VAL A 362 13.34 -1.08 -12.10
N SER A 363 13.58 0.23 -11.96
CA SER A 363 14.90 0.77 -11.62
C SER A 363 14.93 1.37 -10.21
N LEU A 364 16.05 1.18 -9.51
CA LEU A 364 16.31 1.74 -8.18
C LEU A 364 17.54 2.66 -8.26
N ASP A 365 17.33 3.98 -8.23
CA ASP A 365 18.39 4.98 -8.26
C ASP A 365 18.81 5.40 -6.84
N THR A 366 19.96 4.86 -6.42
CA THR A 366 20.63 5.16 -5.15
C THR A 366 21.84 6.06 -5.32
N ASN A 367 22.10 6.60 -6.52
CA ASN A 367 23.36 7.28 -6.81
C ASN A 367 23.53 8.59 -6.04
N LYS A 368 22.41 9.21 -5.65
CA LYS A 368 22.35 10.50 -4.97
C LYS A 368 22.36 10.42 -3.44
N SER A 369 22.25 9.24 -2.85
CA SER A 369 22.45 9.07 -1.41
C SER A 369 23.91 8.73 -1.13
N ASN A 370 24.54 9.51 -0.26
CA ASN A 370 25.90 9.22 0.21
C ASN A 370 25.86 8.46 1.54
N ASN A 371 24.81 8.64 2.34
CA ASN A 371 24.66 7.96 3.62
C ASN A 371 24.61 6.43 3.47
N LEU A 372 23.93 5.94 2.43
CA LEU A 372 23.79 4.50 2.19
C LEU A 372 25.05 3.82 1.63
N LYS A 373 26.04 4.60 1.17
CA LYS A 373 27.30 4.11 0.59
C LYS A 373 28.41 3.97 1.63
N ILE A 374 28.14 4.35 2.89
CA ILE A 374 29.09 4.15 3.98
C ILE A 374 29.22 2.65 4.23
N ARG A 375 30.45 2.14 4.15
CA ARG A 375 30.73 0.73 4.42
C ARG A 375 30.60 0.44 5.90
N ILE A 376 29.85 -0.61 6.20
CA ILE A 376 29.66 -1.08 7.57
C ILE A 376 30.49 -2.36 7.74
N PRO A 377 31.33 -2.47 8.77
CA PRO A 377 32.20 -3.63 8.95
C PRO A 377 31.43 -4.95 8.99
N GLN A 378 30.30 -4.95 9.70
CA GLN A 378 29.45 -6.14 9.90
C GLN A 378 27.99 -5.73 9.90
N THR A 379 27.19 -6.43 9.12
CA THR A 379 25.75 -6.21 9.00
C THR A 379 25.02 -7.52 9.18
N PHE A 380 24.03 -7.50 10.06
CA PHE A 380 23.19 -8.66 10.36
C PHE A 380 21.81 -8.46 9.73
N ILE A 381 21.62 -9.03 8.55
CA ILE A 381 20.37 -8.94 7.81
C ILE A 381 19.44 -10.02 8.38
N SER A 382 18.39 -9.57 9.07
CA SER A 382 17.37 -10.46 9.64
C SER A 382 15.98 -10.03 9.17
N THR A 383 15.31 -10.97 8.52
CA THR A 383 13.90 -10.87 8.15
C THR A 383 13.05 -11.91 8.89
N ILE A 384 13.52 -12.40 10.04
CA ILE A 384 12.77 -13.35 10.86
C ILE A 384 11.43 -12.74 11.28
N ASN A 385 10.33 -13.40 10.91
CA ASN A 385 8.94 -12.98 11.13
C ASN A 385 8.55 -11.62 10.50
N ARG A 386 9.31 -11.14 9.50
CA ARG A 386 9.04 -9.90 8.76
C ARG A 386 9.47 -10.02 7.30
N SER A 387 9.21 -8.99 6.49
CA SER A 387 9.65 -8.98 5.09
C SER A 387 11.00 -8.29 4.90
N PHE A 388 11.68 -8.56 3.77
CA PHE A 388 12.85 -7.77 3.37
C PHE A 388 12.49 -6.31 3.11
N TYR A 389 11.28 -6.04 2.61
CA TYR A 389 10.78 -4.67 2.45
C TYR A 389 10.71 -3.93 3.80
N ASP A 390 10.30 -4.59 4.89
CA ASP A 390 10.29 -3.99 6.22
C ASP A 390 11.71 -3.62 6.68
N PHE A 391 12.69 -4.51 6.45
CA PHE A 391 14.11 -4.24 6.72
C PHE A 391 14.61 -3.03 5.90
N PHE A 392 14.29 -2.97 4.61
CA PHE A 392 14.64 -1.86 3.73
C PHE A 392 14.09 -0.51 4.24
N ILE A 393 12.81 -0.46 4.63
CA ILE A 393 12.20 0.76 5.18
C ILE A 393 12.80 1.15 6.54
N GLU A 394 13.04 0.18 7.44
CA GLU A 394 13.67 0.41 8.75
C GLU A 394 15.04 1.08 8.58
N GLN A 395 15.90 0.53 7.70
CA GLN A 395 17.24 1.07 7.48
C GLN A 395 17.19 2.44 6.78
N LEU A 396 16.27 2.67 5.84
CA LEU A 396 16.05 4.00 5.26
C LEU A 396 15.66 5.04 6.31
N GLN A 397 14.78 4.66 7.25
CA GLN A 397 14.35 5.56 8.34
C GLN A 397 15.51 5.92 9.27
N HIS A 398 16.33 4.96 9.66
CA HIS A 398 17.51 5.22 10.49
C HIS A 398 18.49 6.17 9.82
N ASN A 399 18.62 6.09 8.49
CA ASN A 399 19.46 6.99 7.68
C ASN A 399 18.76 8.29 7.25
N LYS A 400 17.48 8.47 7.58
CA LYS A 400 16.66 9.66 7.28
C LYS A 400 16.56 9.98 5.78
N CYS A 401 16.50 8.97 4.93
CA CYS A 401 16.42 9.14 3.48
C CYS A 401 14.97 9.26 2.98
N TYR A 402 14.75 9.93 1.85
CA TYR A 402 13.49 9.92 1.13
C TYR A 402 13.45 8.74 0.16
N LEU A 403 12.26 8.14 0.00
CA LEU A 403 11.94 7.21 -1.06
C LEU A 403 10.83 7.81 -1.92
N LYS A 404 11.06 7.90 -3.24
CA LYS A 404 10.06 8.41 -4.19
C LYS A 404 9.74 7.36 -5.25
N TYR A 405 8.47 6.95 -5.32
CA TYR A 405 7.93 6.22 -6.47
C TYR A 405 7.69 7.20 -7.62
N PHE A 406 8.16 6.89 -8.82
CA PHE A 406 7.88 7.68 -10.03
C PHE A 406 7.64 6.75 -11.23
N CYS A 407 6.65 7.10 -12.05
CA CYS A 407 6.36 6.43 -13.30
C CYS A 407 6.35 7.46 -14.42
N ASP A 408 7.17 7.26 -15.45
CA ASP A 408 7.10 8.10 -16.65
C ASP A 408 5.79 7.81 -17.40
N LYS A 409 4.97 8.86 -17.57
CA LYS A 409 3.68 8.79 -18.26
C LYS A 409 3.79 8.27 -19.69
N LYS A 410 4.88 8.58 -20.40
CA LYS A 410 5.06 8.21 -21.82
C LYS A 410 5.63 6.81 -21.96
N SER A 411 6.74 6.52 -21.27
CA SER A 411 7.47 5.26 -21.42
C SER A 411 6.98 4.10 -20.55
N ALA A 412 6.14 4.36 -19.54
CA ALA A 412 5.69 3.35 -18.56
C ALA A 412 6.80 2.79 -17.67
N LYS A 413 7.94 3.47 -17.55
CA LYS A 413 9.06 2.98 -16.73
C LYS A 413 8.93 3.46 -15.29
N VAL A 414 9.08 2.54 -14.34
CA VAL A 414 9.13 2.85 -12.91
C VAL A 414 10.57 3.05 -12.46
N SER A 415 10.79 4.16 -11.77
CA SER A 415 12.05 4.49 -11.13
C SER A 415 11.80 4.89 -9.69
N TYR A 416 12.51 4.26 -8.77
CA TYR A 416 12.56 4.68 -7.37
C TYR A 416 13.79 5.56 -7.16
N TYR A 417 13.61 6.69 -6.50
CA TYR A 417 14.73 7.56 -6.11
C TYR A 417 14.94 7.49 -4.60
N ILE A 418 16.18 7.21 -4.19
CA ILE A 418 16.61 7.32 -2.79
C ILE A 418 17.58 8.47 -2.66
N ILE A 419 17.20 9.46 -1.84
CA ILE A 419 17.96 10.71 -1.68
C ILE A 419 17.98 11.13 -0.21
N ASP A 420 19.05 11.79 0.21
CA ASP A 420 19.16 12.29 1.59
C ASP A 420 18.40 13.62 1.77
N GLN A 421 18.26 14.41 0.69
CA GLN A 421 17.57 15.70 0.67
C GLN A 421 16.84 15.91 -0.66
N VAL A 422 15.80 16.76 -0.65
CA VAL A 422 15.06 17.14 -1.87
C VAL A 422 15.77 18.29 -2.56
N ASP A 423 16.25 18.07 -3.77
CA ASP A 423 17.00 19.04 -4.57
C ASP A 423 16.40 19.27 -5.96
N ASN A 424 16.94 20.26 -6.68
CA ASN A 424 16.51 20.59 -8.04
C ASN A 424 16.75 19.43 -9.02
N ALA A 425 17.75 18.58 -8.77
CA ALA A 425 18.05 17.46 -9.65
C ALA A 425 16.99 16.36 -9.56
N LEU A 426 16.41 16.11 -8.38
CA LEU A 426 15.22 15.27 -8.24
C LEU A 426 14.02 15.91 -8.94
N GLN A 427 13.74 17.19 -8.63
CA GLN A 427 12.56 17.89 -9.17
C GLN A 427 12.52 17.92 -10.70
N LYS A 428 13.69 18.00 -11.35
CA LYS A 428 13.79 17.85 -12.82
C LYS A 428 13.36 16.48 -13.32
N ASN A 429 13.71 15.41 -12.61
CA ASN A 429 13.38 14.04 -13.00
C ASN A 429 11.90 13.69 -12.75
N ILE A 430 11.29 14.28 -11.71
CA ILE A 430 9.90 14.01 -11.33
C ILE A 430 8.93 15.11 -11.77
N ALA A 431 9.36 16.01 -12.64
CA ALA A 431 8.52 17.08 -13.17
C ALA A 431 7.32 16.49 -13.93
N ASN A 432 6.14 17.06 -13.70
CA ASN A 432 4.94 16.68 -14.42
C ASN A 432 5.10 17.05 -15.91
N SER A 433 4.80 16.10 -16.79
CA SER A 433 4.97 16.24 -18.25
C SER A 433 3.73 16.78 -18.97
N ASP A 434 2.65 17.08 -18.25
CA ASP A 434 1.47 17.76 -18.78
C ASP A 434 1.71 19.29 -18.88
N GLU A 435 0.95 19.96 -19.74
CA GLU A 435 0.99 21.41 -19.97
C GLU A 435 -0.04 22.17 -19.11
N ASP A 436 0.01 23.50 -19.11
CA ASP A 436 -0.95 24.40 -18.41
C ASP A 436 -1.06 24.20 -16.88
N LEU A 437 0.02 23.72 -16.25
CA LEU A 437 0.10 23.57 -14.80
C LEU A 437 0.39 24.92 -14.13
N LYS A 438 -0.46 25.29 -13.17
CA LYS A 438 -0.33 26.49 -12.34
C LYS A 438 0.06 26.11 -10.91
N ASN A 439 0.83 26.98 -10.27
CA ASN A 439 1.29 26.77 -8.89
C ASN A 439 0.29 27.29 -7.84
N LYS A 440 -0.68 28.11 -8.25
CA LYS A 440 -1.69 28.74 -7.40
C LYS A 440 -3.04 28.05 -7.59
N LEU A 441 -3.79 27.93 -6.51
CA LEU A 441 -5.19 27.48 -6.54
C LEU A 441 -6.02 28.43 -7.41
N SER A 442 -6.50 27.93 -8.55
CA SER A 442 -7.39 28.72 -9.40
C SER A 442 -8.84 28.63 -8.89
N PRO A 443 -9.70 29.60 -9.26
CA PRO A 443 -11.13 29.53 -8.94
C PRO A 443 -11.82 28.27 -9.46
N TYR A 444 -11.33 27.69 -10.55
CA TYR A 444 -11.82 26.42 -11.09
C TYR A 444 -11.47 25.23 -10.19
N ASP A 445 -10.26 25.21 -9.61
CA ASP A 445 -9.86 24.18 -8.66
C ASP A 445 -10.73 24.24 -7.39
N ILE A 446 -11.01 25.45 -6.91
CA ILE A 446 -11.88 25.69 -5.75
C ILE A 446 -13.30 25.16 -5.99
N GLY A 447 -13.85 25.39 -7.18
CA GLY A 447 -15.18 24.92 -7.58
C GLY A 447 -15.33 23.39 -7.57
N CYS A 448 -14.22 22.64 -7.67
CA CYS A 448 -14.22 21.18 -7.67
C CYS A 448 -14.24 20.56 -6.26
N PHE A 449 -14.02 21.36 -5.20
CA PHE A 449 -13.97 20.84 -3.83
C PHE A 449 -15.35 20.46 -3.29
N LYS A 450 -15.39 19.32 -2.60
CA LYS A 450 -16.55 18.82 -1.87
C LYS A 450 -16.43 19.12 -0.37
N LYS A 451 -15.24 18.95 0.21
CA LYS A 451 -14.96 19.15 1.65
C LYS A 451 -13.52 19.56 1.86
N GLN A 452 -13.30 20.33 2.93
CA GLN A 452 -11.99 20.60 3.50
C GLN A 452 -12.01 20.13 4.96
N ILE A 453 -11.03 19.32 5.36
CA ILE A 453 -10.94 18.78 6.73
C ILE A 453 -9.53 19.04 7.25
N LEU A 454 -9.41 19.88 8.27
CA LEU A 454 -8.15 20.12 8.96
C LEU A 454 -7.84 18.94 9.89
N ILE A 455 -6.69 18.30 9.72
CA ILE A 455 -6.26 17.15 10.53
C ILE A 455 -5.42 17.62 11.71
N SER A 456 -4.39 18.43 11.43
CA SER A 456 -3.51 19.01 12.43
C SER A 456 -3.04 20.39 12.03
N ASN A 457 -2.68 21.20 13.01
CA ASN A 457 -2.01 22.48 12.80
C ASN A 457 -0.85 22.62 13.79
N LYS A 458 0.10 23.52 13.48
CA LYS A 458 1.26 23.79 14.33
C LYS A 458 0.81 24.19 15.74
N SER A 459 1.16 23.38 16.72
CA SER A 459 0.84 23.63 18.13
C SER A 459 1.77 24.66 18.76
N ASN A 460 1.23 25.50 19.64
CA ASN A 460 2.02 26.46 20.44
C ASN A 460 2.59 25.88 21.74
N PHE A 461 2.26 24.62 22.04
CA PHE A 461 2.70 23.94 23.27
C PHE A 461 3.34 22.58 22.98
N TYR A 462 4.34 22.20 23.78
CA TYR A 462 4.94 20.87 23.77
C TYR A 462 5.19 20.35 25.19
N VAL A 463 5.31 19.03 25.35
CA VAL A 463 5.69 18.39 26.61
C VAL A 463 7.22 18.29 26.67
N LYS A 464 7.83 18.66 27.81
CA LYS A 464 9.27 18.51 27.99
C LYS A 464 9.66 17.03 28.00
N GLU A 465 10.45 16.62 27.02
CA GLU A 465 11.03 15.27 26.95
C GLU A 465 12.45 15.28 27.52
N LYS A 466 12.67 14.54 28.62
CA LYS A 466 13.96 14.42 29.29
C LYS A 466 14.61 13.10 28.90
N ASN A 467 15.80 13.17 28.32
CA ASN A 467 16.61 11.99 28.09
C ASN A 467 17.31 11.62 29.40
N ILE A 468 17.18 10.37 29.83
CA ILE A 468 17.76 9.88 31.09
C ILE A 468 18.64 8.67 30.79
N CYS A 469 19.93 8.81 31.04
CA CYS A 469 20.89 7.71 31.04
C CYS A 469 21.29 7.38 32.49
N PRO A 470 20.72 6.33 33.10
CA PRO A 470 20.98 5.98 34.49
C PRO A 470 22.28 5.17 34.64
N ASP A 471 23.38 5.65 34.05
CA ASP A 471 24.70 5.03 34.19
C ASP A 471 25.45 5.60 35.40
N VAL A 472 26.00 4.71 36.22
CA VAL A 472 26.70 5.06 37.47
C VAL A 472 28.04 5.74 37.18
N THR A 473 28.73 5.34 36.12
CA THR A 473 30.13 5.75 35.87
C THR A 473 30.26 6.93 34.92
N LEU A 474 29.17 7.32 34.24
CA LEU A 474 29.13 8.55 33.45
C LEU A 474 29.23 9.78 34.36
N ASN A 475 30.32 10.53 34.18
CA ASN A 475 30.59 11.79 34.88
C ASN A 475 29.90 13.01 34.24
N ALA A 476 29.20 12.82 33.12
CA ALA A 476 28.40 13.87 32.46
C ALA A 476 27.01 14.03 33.10
N GLN A 477 26.25 15.03 32.64
CA GLN A 477 24.85 15.16 33.03
C GLN A 477 24.06 13.93 32.58
N ARG A 478 23.32 13.32 33.52
CA ARG A 478 22.51 12.11 33.27
C ARG A 478 21.12 12.43 32.74
N LYS A 479 20.67 13.66 32.96
CA LYS A 479 19.37 14.16 32.54
C LYS A 479 19.58 15.37 31.64
N ASP A 480 19.29 15.20 30.36
CA ASP A 480 19.37 16.26 29.36
C ASP A 480 18.01 16.47 28.70
N ASP A 481 17.62 17.72 28.49
CA ASP A 481 16.40 18.04 27.74
C ASP A 481 16.61 17.77 26.25
N ARG A 482 15.67 17.05 25.62
CA ARG A 482 15.71 16.87 24.16
C ARG A 482 15.50 18.20 23.45
N LYS A 483 16.24 18.39 22.35
CA LYS A 483 16.15 19.60 21.53
C LYS A 483 14.90 19.55 20.64
N ILE A 484 14.25 20.70 20.53
CA ILE A 484 13.15 20.96 19.58
C ILE A 484 13.71 21.70 18.36
N SER A 485 13.20 21.43 17.17
CA SER A 485 13.58 22.16 15.94
C SER A 485 12.91 23.53 15.84
N ASP A 486 11.69 23.67 16.37
CA ASP A 486 10.88 24.88 16.35
C ASP A 486 11.08 25.73 17.62
N THR A 487 11.47 26.99 17.47
CA THR A 487 11.85 27.87 18.59
C THR A 487 10.69 28.62 19.26
N LEU A 488 9.55 28.79 18.57
CA LEU A 488 8.41 29.61 19.03
C LEU A 488 7.37 28.84 19.89
N ILE A 489 7.66 27.59 20.26
CA ILE A 489 6.72 26.72 20.97
C ILE A 489 7.06 26.72 22.47
N LYS A 490 6.06 26.93 23.33
CA LYS A 490 6.25 26.98 24.78
C LYS A 490 6.09 25.58 25.41
N PRO A 491 6.92 25.21 26.40
CA PRO A 491 6.70 23.96 27.12
C PRO A 491 5.50 24.08 28.07
N PHE A 492 4.80 22.96 28.30
CA PHE A 492 3.92 22.83 29.46
C PHE A 492 4.72 22.93 30.77
N SER A 493 4.09 23.46 31.82
CA SER A 493 4.66 23.50 33.16
C SER A 493 4.49 22.15 33.87
N SER A 494 5.55 21.70 34.55
CA SER A 494 5.53 20.54 35.46
C SER A 494 5.05 19.21 34.85
N ILE A 495 4.97 19.07 33.53
CA ILE A 495 4.68 17.82 32.83
C ILE A 495 5.95 17.38 32.11
N PHE A 496 6.41 16.17 32.42
CA PHE A 496 7.62 15.58 31.87
C PHE A 496 7.32 14.24 31.24
N LYS A 497 8.05 13.93 30.18
CA LYS A 497 8.13 12.59 29.61
C LYS A 497 9.58 12.15 29.70
N ASP A 498 9.82 11.11 30.50
CA ASP A 498 11.16 10.58 30.69
C ASP A 498 11.45 9.51 29.64
N ASN A 499 12.54 9.70 28.90
CA ASN A 499 13.03 8.77 27.88
C ASN A 499 14.26 8.05 28.45
N LEU A 500 14.03 6.84 28.97
CA LEU A 500 15.09 6.00 29.53
C LEU A 500 15.85 5.29 28.42
N GLN A 501 17.17 5.27 28.54
CA GLN A 501 18.04 4.40 27.75
C GLN A 501 18.29 3.10 28.52
N ALA A 502 18.21 1.96 27.83
CA ALA A 502 18.54 0.67 28.42
C ALA A 502 20.05 0.58 28.68
N VAL A 503 20.44 0.31 29.93
CA VAL A 503 21.84 0.14 30.31
C VAL A 503 22.23 -1.33 30.07
N GLN A 504 23.11 -1.54 29.10
CA GLN A 504 23.70 -2.85 28.79
C GLN A 504 25.03 -3.01 29.53
N TYR A 505 25.69 -4.17 29.39
CA TYR A 505 27.02 -4.40 29.99
C TYR A 505 28.12 -3.59 29.28
N ILE A 506 27.86 -3.21 28.03
CA ILE A 506 28.73 -2.39 27.18
C ILE A 506 28.66 -0.94 27.65
N GLN A 507 29.78 -0.23 27.57
CA GLN A 507 29.82 1.22 27.75
C GLN A 507 28.71 1.93 26.97
N SER A 508 27.96 2.80 27.65
CA SER A 508 26.81 3.49 27.07
C SER A 508 27.24 4.42 25.92
N ASN A 509 26.64 4.26 24.75
CA ASN A 509 26.80 5.19 23.63
C ASN A 509 25.78 6.34 23.76
N ASN A 510 26.26 7.59 23.73
CA ASN A 510 25.46 8.81 23.92
C ASN A 510 24.74 9.29 22.63
N ASP A 511 24.24 8.37 21.80
CA ASP A 511 24.05 8.66 20.36
C ASP A 511 22.62 8.91 19.88
N ASP A 512 21.58 8.64 20.68
CA ASP A 512 20.21 8.91 20.25
C ASP A 512 19.80 10.38 20.44
N LYS A 513 20.43 11.26 19.67
CA LYS A 513 20.04 12.68 19.51
C LYS A 513 18.78 12.81 18.65
N GLN A 514 17.70 12.17 19.08
CA GLN A 514 16.38 12.39 18.49
C GLN A 514 15.84 13.76 18.92
N LYS A 515 15.22 14.46 17.97
CA LYS A 515 14.48 15.69 18.26
C LYS A 515 13.06 15.35 18.71
N ILE A 516 12.46 16.25 19.49
CA ILE A 516 11.02 16.16 19.78
C ILE A 516 10.25 16.38 18.47
N ILE A 517 9.43 15.40 18.07
CA ILE A 517 8.61 15.49 16.86
C ILE A 517 7.40 16.36 17.18
N THR A 518 7.32 17.53 16.54
CA THR A 518 6.21 18.47 16.66
C THR A 518 5.11 18.17 15.65
N THR A 519 3.91 18.72 15.88
CA THR A 519 2.81 18.63 14.92
C THR A 519 3.02 19.63 13.79
N GLY A 520 2.83 19.16 12.55
CA GLY A 520 2.82 20.00 11.36
C GLY A 520 1.40 20.44 10.97
N PHE A 521 1.32 21.19 9.87
CA PHE A 521 0.05 21.49 9.19
C PHE A 521 -0.33 20.34 8.25
N GLU A 522 -1.56 19.85 8.38
CA GLU A 522 -2.11 18.82 7.49
C GLU A 522 -3.60 19.08 7.22
N ILE A 523 -3.96 19.20 5.94
CA ILE A 523 -5.34 19.36 5.47
C ILE A 523 -5.69 18.28 4.44
N LEU A 524 -6.85 17.66 4.63
CA LEU A 524 -7.44 16.72 3.69
C LEU A 524 -8.47 17.46 2.81
N LEU A 525 -8.20 17.54 1.52
CA LEU A 525 -9.12 18.06 0.52
C LEU A 525 -9.84 16.92 -0.17
N THR A 526 -11.18 16.97 -0.20
CA THR A 526 -11.98 16.05 -1.00
C THR A 526 -12.47 16.78 -2.25
N SER A 527 -12.17 16.25 -3.42
CA SER A 527 -12.57 16.74 -4.73
C SER A 527 -13.41 15.71 -5.47
N ARG A 528 -14.24 16.18 -6.40
CA ARG A 528 -14.97 15.33 -7.34
C ARG A 528 -14.14 15.02 -8.60
N ASN A 529 -13.04 15.73 -8.82
CA ASN A 529 -12.24 15.67 -10.05
C ASN A 529 -10.74 15.72 -9.75
N THR A 530 -9.95 15.28 -10.71
CA THR A 530 -8.56 15.72 -10.83
C THR A 530 -8.61 17.25 -11.00
N LEU A 531 -7.88 17.99 -10.16
CA LEU A 531 -7.96 19.45 -10.20
C LEU A 531 -7.45 19.95 -11.56
N PRO A 532 -8.16 20.87 -12.22
CA PRO A 532 -7.89 21.23 -13.62
C PRO A 532 -6.61 22.03 -13.87
N PHE A 533 -6.18 22.90 -12.95
CA PHE A 533 -5.03 23.78 -13.19
C PHE A 533 -3.88 23.57 -12.20
N LEU A 534 -4.14 23.02 -11.02
CA LEU A 534 -3.09 22.77 -10.02
C LEU A 534 -2.25 21.53 -10.33
N ASP A 535 -0.95 21.48 -10.03
CA ASP A 535 -0.18 20.23 -10.16
C ASP A 535 -0.63 19.21 -9.10
N THR A 536 -1.55 18.32 -9.49
CA THR A 536 -2.09 17.31 -8.59
C THR A 536 -1.24 16.06 -8.53
N GLU A 537 0.01 16.08 -8.98
CA GLU A 537 0.97 14.98 -8.82
C GLU A 537 1.86 15.19 -7.60
N ILE A 538 2.32 14.08 -7.01
CA ILE A 538 3.25 14.13 -5.89
C ILE A 538 4.64 14.41 -6.47
N THR A 539 4.95 15.68 -6.74
CA THR A 539 6.21 16.13 -7.37
C THR A 539 7.21 16.71 -6.36
N LEU A 540 6.85 16.77 -5.07
CA LEU A 540 7.64 17.46 -4.02
C LEU A 540 8.02 18.91 -4.41
N SER A 541 7.16 19.55 -5.19
CA SER A 541 7.26 20.95 -5.60
C SER A 541 6.42 21.84 -4.68
N LYS A 542 6.60 23.15 -4.82
CA LYS A 542 5.90 24.15 -4.01
C LYS A 542 4.59 24.57 -4.68
N LEU A 543 3.50 24.53 -3.93
CA LEU A 543 2.21 25.13 -4.26
C LEU A 543 2.07 26.43 -3.48
N GLU A 544 1.82 27.54 -4.17
CA GLU A 544 1.74 28.87 -3.57
C GLU A 544 0.33 29.09 -2.97
N ASN A 545 0.31 29.63 -1.74
CA ASN A 545 -0.92 29.93 -1.02
C ASN A 545 -1.16 31.45 -0.97
N ASP A 546 -1.63 32.00 -2.08
CA ASP A 546 -1.90 33.45 -2.21
C ASP A 546 -3.30 33.85 -1.72
N GLN A 547 -4.17 32.88 -1.52
CA GLN A 547 -5.58 33.10 -1.25
C GLN A 547 -6.00 32.30 -0.01
N ASN A 548 -6.59 32.97 0.98
CA ASN A 548 -6.99 32.37 2.26
C ASN A 548 -8.25 31.49 2.17
N TYR A 549 -8.39 30.68 1.10
CA TYR A 549 -9.52 29.76 0.89
C TYR A 549 -9.38 28.43 1.64
N LEU A 550 -8.16 28.07 2.06
CA LEU A 550 -7.88 26.87 2.82
C LEU A 550 -7.90 27.15 4.32
N LEU A 551 -8.58 26.28 5.08
CA LEU A 551 -8.60 26.35 6.54
C LEU A 551 -7.20 26.19 7.14
N GLY A 552 -6.86 27.05 8.11
CA GLY A 552 -5.63 26.95 8.91
C GLY A 552 -4.32 27.38 8.22
N ALA A 553 -4.38 27.89 6.99
CA ALA A 553 -3.19 28.20 6.17
C ALA A 553 -2.79 29.69 6.13
N THR A 554 -3.34 30.56 6.98
CA THR A 554 -3.16 32.02 6.88
C THR A 554 -1.71 32.48 6.94
N ASP A 555 -0.87 31.81 7.73
CA ASP A 555 0.56 32.13 7.87
C ASP A 555 1.47 31.20 7.03
N ILE A 556 0.87 30.31 6.24
CA ILE A 556 1.59 29.30 5.46
C ILE A 556 1.73 29.78 4.02
N LYS A 557 2.98 30.00 3.59
CA LYS A 557 3.29 30.52 2.24
C LYS A 557 3.20 29.45 1.15
N THR A 558 3.76 28.28 1.41
CA THR A 558 3.94 27.24 0.39
C THR A 558 3.59 25.86 0.93
N LEU A 559 2.84 25.11 0.14
CA LEU A 559 2.31 23.79 0.46
C LEU A 559 2.87 22.73 -0.51
N TYR A 560 2.66 21.46 -0.21
CA TYR A 560 2.86 20.35 -1.15
C TYR A 560 1.84 19.23 -0.92
N ILE A 561 1.63 18.41 -1.94
CA ILE A 561 0.78 17.21 -1.87
C ILE A 561 1.64 16.02 -1.41
N SER A 562 1.25 15.40 -0.30
CA SER A 562 1.92 14.22 0.28
C SER A 562 1.24 12.90 -0.11
N GLN A 563 -0.08 12.93 -0.31
CA GLN A 563 -0.88 11.74 -0.61
C GLN A 563 -2.00 12.05 -1.58
N ARG A 564 -2.35 11.05 -2.40
CA ARG A 564 -3.54 11.02 -3.26
C ARG A 564 -4.33 9.75 -3.03
N LYS A 565 -5.65 9.88 -2.93
CA LYS A 565 -6.56 8.73 -2.97
C LYS A 565 -7.55 8.93 -4.10
N LEU A 566 -7.64 7.98 -5.01
CA LEU A 566 -8.56 7.95 -6.14
C LEU A 566 -9.54 6.81 -5.91
N LEU A 567 -10.84 7.10 -5.89
CA LEU A 567 -11.90 6.11 -5.86
C LEU A 567 -12.81 6.33 -7.06
N PHE A 568 -12.78 5.37 -7.98
CA PHE A 568 -13.61 5.35 -9.18
C PHE A 568 -14.60 4.20 -9.08
N LYS A 569 -15.90 4.49 -9.15
CA LYS A 569 -16.96 3.47 -9.14
C LYS A 569 -17.84 3.61 -10.37
N ARG A 570 -18.05 2.52 -11.10
CA ARG A 570 -18.92 2.50 -12.28
C ARG A 570 -20.34 2.93 -11.88
N SER A 571 -20.91 3.87 -12.62
CA SER A 571 -22.25 4.37 -12.34
C SER A 571 -23.31 3.28 -12.49
N LYS A 572 -24.44 3.45 -11.80
CA LYS A 572 -25.56 2.50 -11.86
C LYS A 572 -26.14 2.38 -13.27
N TYR A 573 -26.20 3.48 -14.02
CA TYR A 573 -26.67 3.52 -15.39
C TYR A 573 -25.76 2.72 -16.33
N CYS A 574 -24.44 2.96 -16.27
CA CYS A 574 -23.48 2.22 -17.09
C CYS A 574 -23.48 0.72 -16.76
N SER A 575 -23.60 0.37 -15.48
CA SER A 575 -23.70 -1.03 -15.07
C SER A 575 -24.95 -1.69 -15.64
N LYS A 576 -26.13 -1.06 -15.56
CA LYS A 576 -27.35 -1.60 -16.14
C LYS A 576 -27.24 -1.77 -17.66
N GLN A 577 -26.77 -0.74 -18.36
CA GLN A 577 -26.59 -0.76 -19.82
C GLN A 577 -25.60 -1.84 -20.26
N LEU A 578 -24.53 -2.05 -19.50
CA LEU A 578 -23.57 -3.14 -19.74
C LEU A 578 -24.27 -4.50 -19.71
N TYR A 579 -24.95 -4.83 -18.60
CA TYR A 579 -25.60 -6.13 -18.45
C TYR A 579 -26.75 -6.35 -19.46
N GLU A 580 -27.53 -5.30 -19.76
CA GLU A 580 -28.58 -5.36 -20.78
C GLU A 580 -28.02 -5.64 -22.18
N ASN A 581 -26.91 -5.00 -22.55
CA ASN A 581 -26.27 -5.24 -23.84
C ASN A 581 -25.60 -6.61 -23.92
N LEU A 582 -25.01 -7.12 -22.83
CA LEU A 582 -24.38 -8.44 -22.82
C LEU A 582 -25.34 -9.58 -23.17
N HIS A 583 -26.62 -9.49 -22.74
CA HIS A 583 -27.65 -10.46 -23.11
C HIS A 583 -27.96 -10.49 -24.61
N ASN A 584 -27.82 -9.35 -25.29
CA ASN A 584 -28.11 -9.22 -26.72
C ASN A 584 -26.97 -9.74 -27.62
N PHE A 585 -25.78 -10.00 -27.05
CA PHE A 585 -24.66 -10.57 -27.79
C PHE A 585 -24.65 -12.10 -27.70
N HIS A 586 -25.03 -12.77 -28.78
CA HIS A 586 -24.86 -14.22 -28.93
C HIS A 586 -23.58 -14.53 -29.71
N TYR A 587 -22.81 -15.53 -29.27
CA TYR A 587 -21.70 -16.04 -30.08
C TYR A 587 -22.27 -16.82 -31.27
N LYS A 588 -21.60 -16.73 -32.43
CA LYS A 588 -22.03 -17.43 -33.66
C LYS A 588 -21.84 -18.94 -33.57
N SER A 589 -20.85 -19.39 -32.80
CA SER A 589 -20.58 -20.78 -32.50
C SER A 589 -19.86 -20.90 -31.15
N ASP A 590 -19.77 -22.12 -30.61
CA ASP A 590 -19.03 -22.43 -29.36
C ASP A 590 -17.52 -22.62 -29.59
N SER A 591 -17.00 -22.36 -30.81
CA SER A 591 -15.57 -22.51 -31.08
C SER A 591 -14.76 -21.38 -30.45
N GLU A 592 -13.56 -21.68 -29.93
CA GLU A 592 -12.66 -20.69 -29.32
C GLU A 592 -12.35 -19.52 -30.28
N SER A 593 -12.38 -19.75 -31.60
CA SER A 593 -12.13 -18.73 -32.63
C SER A 593 -13.23 -17.65 -32.73
N ASP A 594 -14.46 -17.97 -32.31
CA ASP A 594 -15.63 -17.08 -32.35
C ASP A 594 -15.93 -16.43 -30.99
N VAL A 595 -15.29 -16.89 -29.91
CA VAL A 595 -15.46 -16.37 -28.55
C VAL A 595 -14.49 -15.20 -28.31
N TYR A 596 -15.03 -14.01 -28.04
CA TYR A 596 -14.27 -12.79 -27.74
C TYR A 596 -14.81 -12.07 -26.49
N GLU A 597 -14.00 -11.17 -25.93
CA GLU A 597 -14.38 -10.31 -24.78
C GLU A 597 -15.51 -9.37 -25.19
N LYS A 598 -16.74 -9.64 -24.74
CA LYS A 598 -17.92 -8.89 -25.21
C LYS A 598 -17.92 -7.43 -24.73
N ILE A 599 -17.44 -7.17 -23.51
CA ILE A 599 -17.52 -5.85 -22.86
C ILE A 599 -16.73 -4.80 -23.65
N ALA A 600 -15.62 -5.17 -24.26
CA ALA A 600 -14.73 -4.31 -25.02
C ALA A 600 -15.38 -3.63 -26.24
N PHE A 601 -16.50 -4.18 -26.74
CA PHE A 601 -17.22 -3.69 -27.92
C PHE A 601 -18.52 -2.94 -27.59
N ILE A 602 -18.91 -2.88 -26.32
CA ILE A 602 -20.11 -2.16 -25.90
C ILE A 602 -19.83 -0.66 -25.93
N LYS A 603 -20.68 0.09 -26.63
CA LYS A 603 -20.61 1.55 -26.66
C LYS A 603 -20.95 2.10 -25.27
N CYS A 604 -20.14 3.03 -24.78
CA CYS A 604 -20.35 3.68 -23.49
C CYS A 604 -20.50 5.20 -23.63
N PRO A 605 -21.16 5.87 -22.66
CA PRO A 605 -21.10 7.32 -22.55
C PRO A 605 -19.67 7.82 -22.31
N ASN A 606 -19.46 9.13 -22.48
CA ASN A 606 -18.15 9.77 -22.25
C ASN A 606 -17.70 9.72 -20.78
N LEU A 607 -18.66 9.66 -19.86
CA LEU A 607 -18.45 9.56 -18.42
C LEU A 607 -19.14 8.29 -17.94
N THR A 608 -18.37 7.44 -17.26
CA THR A 608 -18.83 6.11 -16.84
C THR A 608 -18.76 5.89 -15.34
N HIS A 609 -17.90 6.63 -14.63
CA HIS A 609 -17.58 6.44 -13.22
C HIS A 609 -17.91 7.68 -12.37
N ASP A 610 -18.32 7.43 -11.12
CA ASP A 610 -18.29 8.42 -10.04
C ASP A 610 -16.85 8.56 -9.55
N ASN A 611 -16.42 9.81 -9.35
CA ASN A 611 -15.07 10.17 -8.96
C ASN A 611 -15.07 10.76 -7.54
N LEU A 612 -14.28 10.16 -6.66
CA LEU A 612 -13.98 10.73 -5.36
C LEU A 612 -12.47 10.73 -5.15
N ILE A 613 -11.89 11.94 -5.12
CA ILE A 613 -10.45 12.12 -5.02
C ILE A 613 -10.13 12.87 -3.72
N THR A 614 -9.17 12.38 -2.95
CA THR A 614 -8.68 13.10 -1.78
C THR A 614 -7.20 13.41 -1.88
N TYR A 615 -6.81 14.58 -1.39
CA TYR A 615 -5.43 15.05 -1.33
C TYR A 615 -5.07 15.38 0.11
N THR A 616 -3.92 14.89 0.58
CA THR A 616 -3.32 15.33 1.84
C THR A 616 -2.28 16.38 1.54
N ILE A 617 -2.50 17.60 2.02
CA ILE A 617 -1.62 18.75 1.80
C ILE A 617 -0.93 19.12 3.10
N LYS A 618 0.39 19.35 3.01
CA LYS A 618 1.25 19.71 4.14
C LYS A 618 2.05 20.98 3.84
N ASP A 619 2.56 21.61 4.89
CA ASP A 619 3.45 22.77 4.77
C ASP A 619 4.84 22.35 4.26
N TYR A 620 5.30 23.01 3.19
CA TYR A 620 6.61 22.74 2.60
C TYR A 620 7.77 23.05 3.56
N SER A 621 7.60 23.98 4.51
CA SER A 621 8.64 24.28 5.51
C SER A 621 8.94 23.09 6.44
N ASN A 622 7.98 22.17 6.58
CA ASN A 622 8.05 20.95 7.38
C ASN A 622 8.19 19.69 6.51
N LEU A 623 8.78 19.81 5.32
CA LEU A 623 9.04 18.68 4.43
C LEU A 623 9.94 17.65 5.12
N THR A 624 9.39 16.46 5.34
CA THR A 624 10.04 15.34 6.02
C THR A 624 9.72 14.05 5.28
N PRO A 625 10.60 13.03 5.33
CA PRO A 625 10.33 11.75 4.70
C PRO A 625 9.19 11.03 5.42
N GLU A 626 8.33 10.37 4.64
CA GLU A 626 7.23 9.56 5.15
C GLU A 626 7.55 8.08 4.94
N TYR A 627 7.28 7.26 5.95
CA TYR A 627 7.53 5.82 5.90
C TYR A 627 6.24 5.05 6.15
N PRO A 628 6.01 3.91 5.47
CA PRO A 628 4.94 3.00 5.82
C PRO A 628 5.18 2.40 7.21
N LYS A 629 4.12 1.84 7.81
CA LYS A 629 4.28 0.98 9.00
C LYS A 629 5.07 -0.27 8.60
N TYR A 630 6.06 -0.64 9.41
CA TYR A 630 6.88 -1.85 9.21
C TYR A 630 7.07 -2.59 10.54
N LYS A 631 7.57 -3.82 10.45
CA LYS A 631 7.99 -4.63 11.61
C LYS A 631 9.47 -4.42 11.91
N ILE A 632 9.77 -4.01 13.13
CA ILE A 632 11.16 -3.82 13.60
C ILE A 632 11.93 -5.14 13.66
N PHE A 633 13.25 -5.03 13.73
CA PHE A 633 14.18 -6.15 13.83
C PHE A 633 13.81 -7.12 14.98
N ASN A 634 13.84 -8.42 14.68
CA ASN A 634 13.70 -9.49 15.67
C ASN A 634 15.05 -10.13 15.96
N LYS A 635 15.31 -10.31 17.25
CA LYS A 635 16.51 -10.99 17.74
C LYS A 635 16.54 -12.46 17.30
N PHE A 636 17.73 -12.99 17.11
CA PHE A 636 17.95 -14.39 16.81
C PHE A 636 19.30 -14.87 17.32
N TYR A 637 19.42 -16.19 17.43
CA TYR A 637 20.61 -16.84 17.99
C TYR A 637 21.48 -17.46 16.91
N ILE A 638 22.78 -17.40 17.12
CA ILE A 638 23.81 -18.04 16.31
C ILE A 638 24.77 -18.74 17.27
N ASN A 639 25.25 -19.93 16.90
CA ASN A 639 26.39 -20.55 17.58
C ASN A 639 27.68 -20.18 16.84
N GLY A 640 28.69 -19.77 17.59
CA GLY A 640 30.01 -19.41 17.04
C GLY A 640 31.14 -20.12 17.78
N ARG A 641 32.26 -20.34 17.07
CA ARG A 641 33.52 -20.84 17.65
C ARG A 641 34.51 -19.70 17.73
N ILE A 642 35.17 -19.53 18.87
CA ILE A 642 36.21 -18.52 19.01
C ILE A 642 37.51 -19.00 18.37
N THR A 643 38.15 -18.12 17.61
CA THR A 643 39.44 -18.38 16.96
C THR A 643 40.39 -17.20 17.09
N ILE A 644 41.69 -17.43 16.88
CA ILE A 644 42.73 -16.39 16.98
C ILE A 644 43.48 -16.23 15.65
N GLY A 645 43.79 -17.35 15.00
CA GLY A 645 44.47 -17.41 13.71
C GLY A 645 44.32 -18.80 13.12
N GLU A 646 44.80 -18.99 11.90
CA GLU A 646 44.58 -20.23 11.14
C GLU A 646 45.51 -21.36 11.59
N ASN A 647 46.81 -21.06 11.73
CA ASN A 647 47.82 -22.03 12.15
C ASN A 647 48.11 -21.86 13.64
N VAL A 648 47.39 -22.59 14.48
CA VAL A 648 47.54 -22.54 15.95
C VAL A 648 48.61 -23.55 16.40
N ASN A 649 49.67 -23.06 17.03
CA ASN A 649 50.73 -23.90 17.62
C ASN A 649 50.21 -24.74 18.80
N ASN A 650 50.79 -25.92 19.01
CA ASN A 650 50.38 -26.84 20.09
C ASN A 650 50.54 -26.26 21.50
N ASP A 651 51.56 -25.45 21.75
CA ASP A 651 51.72 -24.77 23.05
C ASP A 651 50.83 -23.52 23.18
N SER A 652 50.29 -23.02 22.08
CA SER A 652 49.30 -21.93 22.03
C SER A 652 47.89 -22.45 21.76
N LYS A 653 47.66 -23.76 21.94
CA LYS A 653 46.45 -24.46 21.50
C LYS A 653 45.17 -23.88 22.07
N LYS A 654 45.17 -23.44 23.33
CA LYS A 654 44.04 -22.82 24.03
C LYS A 654 44.45 -21.49 24.65
N ALA A 655 44.81 -20.55 23.80
CA ALA A 655 45.16 -19.18 24.19
C ALA A 655 43.95 -18.25 24.07
N TYR A 656 44.13 -16.98 24.44
CA TYR A 656 43.18 -15.89 24.18
C TYR A 656 43.93 -14.73 23.52
N LYS A 657 43.24 -13.96 22.68
CA LYS A 657 43.74 -12.74 22.06
C LYS A 657 42.58 -11.77 21.89
N PHE A 658 42.84 -10.48 22.07
CA PHE A 658 41.88 -9.41 21.83
C PHE A 658 42.24 -8.65 20.56
N PHE A 659 41.20 -8.21 19.85
CA PHE A 659 41.31 -7.50 18.59
C PHE A 659 40.71 -6.09 18.70
N LYS A 660 41.13 -5.20 17.80
CA LYS A 660 40.60 -3.83 17.66
C LYS A 660 40.15 -3.51 16.25
N ASN A 661 39.33 -2.47 16.10
CA ASN A 661 38.96 -1.85 14.83
C ASN A 661 38.41 -2.82 13.76
N TYR A 662 37.74 -3.91 14.19
CA TYR A 662 37.19 -4.94 13.29
C TYR A 662 38.24 -5.56 12.34
N LYS A 663 39.49 -5.66 12.81
CA LYS A 663 40.63 -6.22 12.07
C LYS A 663 41.39 -7.22 12.94
N PRO A 664 42.15 -8.15 12.33
CA PRO A 664 42.98 -9.10 13.05
C PRO A 664 44.27 -8.44 13.59
N GLU A 665 44.13 -7.29 14.28
CA GLU A 665 45.19 -6.54 14.92
C GLU A 665 45.11 -6.73 16.43
N GLU A 666 46.24 -7.06 17.06
CA GLU A 666 46.31 -7.22 18.53
C GLU A 666 45.92 -5.93 19.26
N SER A 667 45.18 -6.12 20.34
CA SER A 667 44.78 -5.05 21.24
C SER A 667 44.94 -5.46 22.71
N SER A 668 44.78 -4.50 23.59
CA SER A 668 44.90 -4.64 25.03
C SER A 668 43.74 -3.95 25.74
N ILE A 669 43.41 -4.43 26.94
CA ILE A 669 42.40 -3.81 27.81
C ILE A 669 42.83 -2.38 28.21
N ALA A 670 44.13 -2.14 28.30
CA ALA A 670 44.70 -0.86 28.75
C ALA A 670 44.44 0.30 27.76
N GLU A 671 44.40 0.03 26.45
CA GLU A 671 44.23 1.05 25.41
C GLU A 671 42.92 1.84 25.53
N PHE A 672 41.87 1.20 26.06
CA PHE A 672 40.51 1.76 26.12
C PHE A 672 40.10 2.22 27.52
N GLN A 673 41.00 2.17 28.51
CA GLN A 673 40.71 2.63 29.86
C GLN A 673 40.48 4.13 29.88
N GLU A 674 39.35 4.55 30.46
CA GLU A 674 39.08 5.96 30.67
C GLU A 674 39.99 6.52 31.79
N ASN A 675 40.10 7.85 31.87
CA ASN A 675 41.04 8.50 32.79
C ASN A 675 40.82 8.13 34.27
N GLY A 676 39.61 7.71 34.66
CA GLY A 676 39.31 7.24 36.02
C GLY A 676 39.74 5.79 36.33
N GLU A 677 40.11 5.01 35.31
CA GLU A 677 40.51 3.60 35.44
C GLU A 677 42.03 3.41 35.32
N LYS A 678 42.71 4.35 34.68
CA LYS A 678 44.16 4.32 34.48
C LYS A 678 44.88 4.27 35.82
N GLY A 679 45.71 3.25 36.01
CA GLY A 679 46.49 3.03 37.22
C GLY A 679 46.04 1.84 38.06
N THR A 680 44.90 1.21 37.74
CA THR A 680 44.46 -0.05 38.36
C THR A 680 44.09 -1.09 37.30
N SER A 681 44.04 -2.36 37.68
CA SER A 681 43.61 -3.47 36.81
C SER A 681 42.08 -3.63 36.76
N ALA A 682 41.32 -2.65 37.25
CA ALA A 682 39.86 -2.68 37.23
C ALA A 682 39.31 -2.15 35.90
N ILE A 683 38.18 -2.72 35.47
CA ILE A 683 37.42 -2.29 34.30
C ILE A 683 36.02 -1.93 34.78
N LEU A 684 35.57 -0.71 34.52
CA LEU A 684 34.23 -0.22 34.78
C LEU A 684 33.51 -0.06 33.44
N ASN A 685 32.29 -0.60 33.31
CA ASN A 685 31.52 -0.68 32.07
C ASN A 685 32.33 -1.31 30.91
N SER A 686 32.02 -2.56 30.56
CA SER A 686 32.84 -3.33 29.60
C SER A 686 33.04 -2.54 28.30
N LYS A 687 34.29 -2.31 27.91
CA LYS A 687 34.63 -1.46 26.75
C LYS A 687 34.22 -2.16 25.46
N ALA A 688 33.50 -1.44 24.59
CA ALA A 688 32.90 -1.99 23.37
C ALA A 688 33.94 -2.37 22.29
N ASP A 689 35.04 -1.62 22.22
CA ASP A 689 35.99 -1.69 21.10
C ASP A 689 37.01 -2.85 21.23
N ILE A 690 36.90 -3.65 22.28
CA ILE A 690 37.69 -4.87 22.50
C ILE A 690 36.91 -6.06 21.97
N LEU A 691 37.44 -6.68 20.92
CA LEU A 691 36.70 -7.66 20.12
C LEU A 691 37.31 -9.06 20.20
N TYR A 692 36.46 -10.08 20.20
CA TYR A 692 36.83 -11.46 19.87
C TYR A 692 36.63 -11.74 18.39
N ALA A 693 37.43 -12.64 17.81
CA ALA A 693 37.19 -13.20 16.49
C ALA A 693 36.43 -14.53 16.61
N ILE A 694 35.27 -14.61 15.95
CA ILE A 694 34.36 -15.74 16.06
C ILE A 694 34.04 -16.27 14.67
N GLU A 695 34.40 -17.52 14.42
CA GLU A 695 33.97 -18.26 13.25
C GLU A 695 32.50 -18.68 13.40
N ILE A 696 31.71 -18.40 12.36
CA ILE A 696 30.33 -18.86 12.21
C ILE A 696 30.20 -19.86 11.07
N ALA A 697 29.03 -20.50 10.95
CA ALA A 697 28.74 -21.37 9.81
C ALA A 697 28.82 -20.60 8.48
N LYS A 698 29.55 -21.15 7.49
CA LYS A 698 29.76 -20.53 6.17
C LYS A 698 28.45 -20.24 5.42
N GLU A 699 27.45 -21.09 5.61
CA GLU A 699 26.13 -20.97 4.98
C GLU A 699 25.29 -19.78 5.47
N MET A 700 25.82 -18.99 6.42
CA MET A 700 25.19 -17.74 6.86
C MET A 700 25.69 -16.52 6.08
N LEU A 701 26.62 -16.69 5.14
CA LEU A 701 27.05 -15.66 4.19
C LEU A 701 26.25 -15.77 2.89
N SER A 702 26.39 -14.78 2.01
CA SER A 702 25.84 -14.88 0.65
C SER A 702 26.58 -15.94 -0.17
N ASP A 703 25.88 -16.64 -1.07
CA ASP A 703 26.46 -17.66 -1.98
C ASP A 703 27.65 -17.17 -2.81
N LYS A 704 27.75 -15.87 -3.05
CA LYS A 704 28.84 -15.23 -3.82
C LYS A 704 30.00 -14.71 -2.94
N SER A 705 29.93 -14.85 -1.62
CA SER A 705 30.97 -14.33 -0.73
C SER A 705 32.20 -15.24 -0.78
N SER A 706 33.35 -14.64 -1.00
CA SER A 706 34.67 -15.27 -0.85
C SER A 706 35.28 -15.05 0.54
N ASP A 707 34.52 -14.46 1.46
CA ASP A 707 35.03 -14.06 2.77
C ASP A 707 35.14 -15.25 3.71
N LYS A 708 36.05 -15.15 4.68
CA LYS A 708 36.04 -16.05 5.83
C LYS A 708 34.91 -15.60 6.77
N PRO A 709 34.08 -16.52 7.29
CA PRO A 709 32.92 -16.19 8.10
C PRO A 709 33.33 -15.83 9.53
N ILE A 710 34.09 -14.75 9.69
CA ILE A 710 34.57 -14.27 10.98
C ILE A 710 33.80 -13.00 11.34
N ILE A 711 33.08 -13.04 12.45
CA ILE A 711 32.47 -11.87 13.07
C ILE A 711 33.30 -11.41 14.27
N TYR A 712 33.25 -10.12 14.57
CA TYR A 712 34.01 -9.49 15.64
C TYR A 712 33.02 -8.94 16.64
N LEU A 713 32.98 -9.53 17.84
CA LEU A 713 31.98 -9.16 18.86
C LEU A 713 32.64 -8.60 20.13
N PRO A 714 31.98 -7.63 20.78
CA PRO A 714 32.47 -7.01 22.00
C PRO A 714 32.55 -7.99 23.16
N LEU A 715 33.55 -7.79 24.02
CA LEU A 715 33.84 -8.62 25.18
C LEU A 715 32.82 -8.43 26.31
N LYS A 716 32.15 -9.52 26.71
CA LYS A 716 31.54 -9.64 28.04
C LYS A 716 32.51 -10.40 28.94
N VAL A 717 33.29 -9.67 29.75
CA VAL A 717 34.36 -10.25 30.59
C VAL A 717 33.78 -11.30 31.56
N ASN A 718 32.62 -10.99 32.14
CA ASN A 718 31.97 -11.81 33.17
C ASN A 718 31.08 -12.91 32.58
N ILE A 719 31.69 -13.80 31.77
CA ILE A 719 31.04 -15.06 31.32
C ILE A 719 31.58 -16.22 32.16
N ASN A 720 32.89 -16.47 32.08
CA ASN A 720 33.56 -17.54 32.84
C ASN A 720 34.14 -17.04 34.17
N SER A 721 33.70 -15.88 34.66
CA SER A 721 34.26 -15.25 35.85
C SER A 721 33.22 -14.64 36.78
N ALA A 722 33.56 -14.66 38.07
CA ALA A 722 33.05 -13.71 39.07
C ALA A 722 33.94 -12.45 39.13
N ASN A 723 33.57 -11.45 39.93
CA ASN A 723 34.32 -10.19 40.07
C ASN A 723 35.83 -10.33 40.36
N ASN A 724 36.25 -11.44 40.98
CA ASN A 724 37.65 -11.70 41.32
C ASN A 724 38.42 -12.48 40.25
N GLN A 725 37.72 -13.28 39.45
CA GLN A 725 38.35 -14.19 38.50
C GLN A 725 38.56 -13.49 37.16
N PHE A 726 39.62 -13.89 36.45
CA PHE A 726 39.83 -13.49 35.05
C PHE A 726 40.13 -14.74 34.23
N ILE A 727 39.09 -15.31 33.63
CA ILE A 727 39.17 -16.45 32.73
C ILE A 727 38.59 -15.98 31.38
N PRO A 728 39.42 -15.41 30.50
CA PRO A 728 38.94 -14.94 29.20
C PRO A 728 38.47 -16.12 28.34
N LEU A 729 37.55 -15.85 27.41
CA LEU A 729 37.17 -16.85 26.42
C LEU A 729 38.39 -17.17 25.55
N ARG A 730 38.69 -18.46 25.42
CA ARG A 730 39.83 -18.99 24.66
C ARG A 730 39.37 -19.45 23.29
N ASN A 731 40.32 -19.67 22.38
CA ASN A 731 39.98 -20.33 21.12
C ASN A 731 39.44 -21.76 21.36
N ASP A 732 38.61 -22.21 20.43
CA ASP A 732 37.88 -23.49 20.45
C ASP A 732 36.69 -23.58 21.42
N ASP A 733 36.44 -22.55 22.21
CA ASP A 733 35.18 -22.46 22.95
C ASP A 733 34.03 -22.17 21.97
N ILE A 734 32.91 -22.87 22.16
CA ILE A 734 31.65 -22.66 21.44
C ILE A 734 30.74 -21.82 22.31
N ILE A 735 30.17 -20.77 21.71
CA ILE A 735 29.36 -19.75 22.39
C ILE A 735 28.02 -19.53 21.71
N LEU A 736 27.03 -19.17 22.51
CA LEU A 736 25.73 -18.67 22.04
C LEU A 736 25.80 -17.15 21.87
N ILE A 737 25.45 -16.70 20.68
CA ILE A 737 25.46 -15.29 20.28
C ILE A 737 24.03 -14.87 19.99
N GLU A 738 23.58 -13.79 20.61
CA GLU A 738 22.33 -13.14 20.24
C GLU A 738 22.64 -11.92 19.39
N ILE A 739 22.09 -11.88 18.19
CA ILE A 739 22.07 -10.67 17.39
C ILE A 739 20.89 -9.84 17.85
N GLN A 740 21.18 -8.70 18.46
CA GLN A 740 20.19 -7.82 19.09
C GLN A 740 19.65 -6.76 18.15
N SER A 741 20.45 -6.31 17.19
CA SER A 741 20.06 -5.34 16.17
C SER A 741 20.93 -5.47 14.92
N PHE A 742 20.70 -4.60 13.93
CA PHE A 742 21.38 -4.59 12.63
C PHE A 742 22.93 -4.64 12.70
N ILE A 743 23.54 -4.07 13.75
CA ILE A 743 25.00 -4.04 13.94
C ILE A 743 25.44 -4.55 15.32
N LYS A 744 24.52 -4.97 16.19
CA LYS A 744 24.83 -5.38 17.56
C LYS A 744 24.64 -6.87 17.75
N GLY A 745 25.72 -7.56 18.11
CA GLY A 745 25.71 -8.93 18.61
C GLY A 745 26.32 -8.99 20.02
N GLU A 746 25.77 -9.86 20.86
CA GLU A 746 26.26 -10.08 22.23
C GLU A 746 26.47 -11.57 22.49
N ILE A 747 27.46 -11.88 23.34
CA ILE A 747 27.74 -13.25 23.80
C ILE A 747 26.94 -13.51 25.08
N ILE A 748 26.10 -14.54 25.07
CA ILE A 748 25.23 -14.87 26.21
C ILE A 748 25.78 -16.04 27.03
N GLU A 749 26.01 -17.18 26.37
CA GLU A 749 26.29 -18.46 27.04
C GLU A 749 27.50 -19.18 26.45
N LEU A 750 28.09 -20.06 27.25
CA LEU A 750 29.15 -20.98 26.86
C LEU A 750 28.56 -22.39 26.68
N ILE A 751 28.69 -22.97 25.48
CA ILE A 751 28.20 -24.32 25.14
C ILE A 751 29.39 -25.27 24.96
N SER A 752 30.43 -25.12 25.77
CA SER A 752 31.63 -25.95 25.66
C SER A 752 32.28 -26.17 27.02
N ASN A 753 33.00 -27.27 27.14
CA ASN A 753 33.79 -27.58 28.33
C ASN A 753 35.08 -28.31 27.91
N SER A 754 36.14 -28.15 28.70
CA SER A 754 37.41 -28.86 28.47
C SER A 754 37.72 -29.92 29.51
N ALA A 755 37.02 -29.92 30.64
CA ALA A 755 37.34 -30.77 31.77
C ALA A 755 36.08 -31.50 32.23
N ILE A 756 35.92 -32.74 31.76
CA ILE A 756 34.80 -33.62 32.11
C ILE A 756 35.29 -34.95 32.66
N SER A 757 34.41 -35.69 33.33
CA SER A 757 34.61 -37.12 33.58
C SER A 757 34.13 -37.92 32.38
N THR A 758 34.87 -38.96 31.99
CA THR A 758 34.46 -39.94 30.98
C THR A 758 34.09 -41.28 31.60
N LYS A 759 34.19 -41.40 32.93
CA LYS A 759 33.81 -42.61 33.67
C LYS A 759 32.35 -42.52 34.13
N LYS A 760 31.76 -43.69 34.38
CA LYS A 760 30.48 -43.77 35.11
C LYS A 760 30.69 -43.11 36.47
N ALA A 761 29.88 -42.11 36.79
CA ALA A 761 30.05 -41.24 37.97
C ALA A 761 30.08 -41.97 39.33
N GLN A 762 29.90 -43.30 39.36
CA GLN A 762 30.14 -44.14 40.52
C GLN A 762 31.63 -44.46 40.75
N GLN A 763 32.44 -44.55 39.70
CA GLN A 763 33.87 -44.90 39.81
C GLN A 763 34.74 -43.70 40.14
N GLN A 764 34.34 -42.52 39.66
CA GLN A 764 35.13 -41.31 39.79
C GLN A 764 34.23 -40.08 39.77
N LEU A 765 34.33 -39.29 40.84
CA LEU A 765 33.71 -37.99 40.97
C LEU A 765 34.81 -36.93 40.79
N LEU A 766 34.81 -36.27 39.63
CA LEU A 766 35.80 -35.26 39.25
C LEU A 766 35.22 -33.85 39.43
N GLN A 767 35.86 -33.06 40.27
CA GLN A 767 35.66 -31.62 40.35
C GLN A 767 37.01 -30.95 40.09
N ARG A 768 37.16 -30.26 38.95
CA ARG A 768 38.48 -29.78 38.53
C ARG A 768 38.48 -28.53 37.67
N GLN A 769 39.62 -27.85 37.66
CA GLN A 769 39.95 -26.77 36.74
C GLN A 769 41.22 -27.10 35.96
N LEU A 770 41.28 -26.63 34.71
CA LEU A 770 42.47 -26.70 33.86
C LEU A 770 42.99 -25.29 33.61
N LEU A 771 44.31 -25.09 33.71
CA LEU A 771 44.93 -23.77 33.56
C LEU A 771 45.96 -23.76 32.41
N GLY A 772 46.12 -22.59 31.79
CA GLY A 772 47.15 -22.32 30.78
C GLY A 772 46.81 -22.81 29.37
N SER A 773 47.66 -22.44 28.41
CA SER A 773 47.45 -22.63 26.97
C SER A 773 47.50 -24.08 26.49
N LYS A 774 48.25 -24.94 27.20
CA LYS A 774 48.35 -26.40 26.94
C LYS A 774 47.42 -27.21 27.85
N GLN A 775 46.75 -26.56 28.79
CA GLN A 775 45.97 -27.22 29.85
C GLN A 775 46.81 -28.20 30.68
N ASN A 776 48.07 -27.85 30.92
CA ASN A 776 49.05 -28.68 31.59
C ASN A 776 48.96 -28.62 33.13
N CYS A 777 48.14 -27.73 33.67
CA CYS A 777 47.89 -27.64 35.10
C CYS A 777 46.47 -28.11 35.44
N GLU A 778 46.34 -28.89 36.51
CA GLU A 778 45.06 -29.37 37.02
C GLU A 778 44.95 -29.08 38.51
N ILE A 779 43.87 -28.39 38.89
CA ILE A 779 43.41 -28.26 40.27
C ILE A 779 42.20 -29.15 40.39
N ALA A 780 42.34 -30.31 41.04
CA ALA A 780 41.28 -31.30 41.11
C ALA A 780 41.05 -31.80 42.53
N TYR A 781 39.79 -32.06 42.81
CA TYR A 781 39.37 -32.95 43.87
C TYR A 781 38.74 -34.18 43.19
N THR A 782 39.41 -35.32 43.36
CA THR A 782 39.03 -36.59 42.73
C THR A 782 38.69 -37.59 43.82
N GLN A 783 37.42 -37.97 43.89
CA GLN A 783 36.95 -39.02 44.79
C GLN A 783 36.73 -40.31 44.00
N THR A 784 37.33 -41.40 44.49
CA THR A 784 37.18 -42.75 43.96
C THR A 784 36.75 -43.69 45.08
N SER A 785 36.44 -44.94 44.77
CA SER A 785 36.17 -45.96 45.80
C SER A 785 37.35 -46.18 46.76
N ASP A 786 38.58 -45.85 46.34
CA ASP A 786 39.77 -46.06 47.14
C ASP A 786 40.09 -44.91 48.11
N GLY A 787 39.42 -43.75 47.96
CA GLY A 787 39.57 -42.58 48.82
C GLY A 787 39.45 -41.25 48.07
N GLU A 788 39.62 -40.16 48.83
CA GLU A 788 39.56 -38.79 48.33
C GLU A 788 40.98 -38.22 48.13
N THR A 789 41.21 -37.60 46.97
CA THR A 789 42.48 -36.98 46.63
C THR A 789 42.27 -35.54 46.14
N PHE A 790 42.87 -34.59 46.84
CA PHE A 790 43.09 -33.24 46.32
C PHE A 790 44.44 -33.19 45.58
N SER A 791 44.49 -32.54 44.42
CA SER A 791 45.70 -32.45 43.61
C SER A 791 45.88 -31.09 42.94
N LEU A 792 47.10 -30.55 43.02
CA LEU A 792 47.62 -29.51 42.14
C LEU A 792 48.75 -30.12 41.33
N THR A 793 48.53 -30.33 40.03
CA THR A 793 49.52 -30.97 39.15
C THR A 793 49.96 -30.03 38.04
N GLN A 794 51.20 -30.17 37.59
CA GLN A 794 51.72 -29.51 36.40
C GLN A 794 52.51 -30.53 35.57
N LEU A 795 52.10 -30.72 34.32
CA LEU A 795 52.65 -31.72 33.40
C LEU A 795 53.36 -31.03 32.23
N ASN A 796 54.65 -30.75 32.38
CA ASN A 796 55.49 -30.19 31.32
C ASN A 796 56.26 -31.30 30.60
N GLU A 797 56.89 -30.98 29.46
CA GLU A 797 57.56 -31.98 28.62
C GLU A 797 58.66 -32.75 29.36
N ASN A 798 59.51 -32.06 30.10
CA ASN A 798 60.63 -32.66 30.83
C ASN A 798 60.39 -32.80 32.33
N ASN A 799 59.39 -32.10 32.88
CA ASN A 799 59.18 -31.91 34.32
C ASN A 799 57.71 -32.14 34.71
N GLN A 800 57.48 -32.83 35.82
CA GLN A 800 56.15 -33.03 36.39
C GLN A 800 56.15 -32.66 37.87
N ASN A 801 55.34 -31.66 38.23
CA ASN A 801 55.16 -31.21 39.60
C ASN A 801 53.82 -31.72 40.14
N PHE A 802 53.81 -32.15 41.40
CA PHE A 802 52.60 -32.62 42.07
C PHE A 802 52.55 -32.12 43.52
N PHE A 803 51.40 -31.61 43.91
CA PHE A 803 50.99 -31.47 45.29
C PHE A 803 49.72 -32.30 45.48
N LEU A 804 49.73 -33.25 46.42
CA LEU A 804 48.62 -34.18 46.64
C LEU A 804 48.26 -34.22 48.12
N ILE A 805 46.96 -34.27 48.44
CA ILE A 805 46.47 -34.54 49.79
C ILE A 805 45.54 -35.74 49.69
N ASN A 806 45.84 -36.81 50.43
CA ASN A 806 45.03 -38.02 50.49
C ASN A 806 44.60 -38.30 51.92
N ASP A 807 43.39 -38.83 52.11
CA ASP A 807 42.91 -39.22 53.45
C ASP A 807 43.81 -40.28 54.10
N LYS A 808 44.20 -41.29 53.30
CA LYS A 808 44.99 -42.44 53.81
C LYS A 808 46.47 -42.12 54.02
N LYS A 809 47.02 -41.11 53.31
CA LYS A 809 48.47 -40.91 53.20
C LYS A 809 48.95 -39.51 53.62
N GLY A 810 48.06 -38.55 53.81
CA GLY A 810 48.41 -37.17 54.14
C GLY A 810 48.90 -36.33 52.95
N ILE A 811 49.70 -35.30 53.25
CA ILE A 811 50.17 -34.27 52.32
C ILE A 811 51.47 -34.72 51.62
N PHE A 812 51.53 -34.62 50.29
CA PHE A 812 52.70 -34.90 49.46
C PHE A 812 53.09 -33.71 48.60
N LEU A 813 54.40 -33.49 48.48
CA LEU A 813 55.05 -32.64 47.48
C LEU A 813 55.99 -33.52 46.66
N ARG A 814 55.84 -33.52 45.34
CA ARG A 814 56.67 -34.35 44.45
C ARG A 814 57.09 -33.59 43.20
N TYR A 815 58.35 -33.77 42.84
CA TYR A 815 58.92 -33.42 41.55
C TYR A 815 59.35 -34.72 40.85
N LYS A 816 59.07 -34.84 39.55
CA LYS A 816 59.56 -35.92 38.70
C LYS A 816 60.13 -35.33 37.41
N SER A 817 61.33 -35.75 37.02
CA SER A 817 61.83 -35.52 35.67
C SER A 817 61.40 -36.68 34.76
N LYS A 818 61.10 -36.40 33.50
CA LYS A 818 60.73 -37.43 32.53
C LYS A 818 62.01 -38.13 32.06
N GLY A 819 62.31 -39.31 32.61
CA GLY A 819 63.52 -40.09 32.28
C GLY A 819 64.28 -40.70 33.46
N ASN A 820 63.85 -40.45 34.70
CA ASN A 820 64.33 -41.15 35.91
C ASN A 820 63.15 -41.71 36.72
#